data_AF-A0A2E9AD56-F1
#
_entry.id   AF-A0A2E9AD56-F1
#
_cell.length_a   1.000
_cell.length_b   1.000
_cell.length_c   1.000
_cell.angle_alpha   90.00
_cell.angle_beta   90.00
_cell.angle_gamma   90.00
#
_symmetry.space_group_name_H-M   'P 1'
#
loop_
_entity.id
_entity.type
_entity.pdbx_description
1 polymer ?
#
loop_
_entity_poly.entity_id
_entity_poly.type
_entity_poly.pdbx_seq_one_letter_code
_entity_poly.pdbx_strand_id
1 'polypeptide(L)'
;MKKIGNILSILLIGAILLAACGGAAEEPPAPAEEPAASSEKDAETVADGFKVAFVYVAPIGDLGWTWAHDQGRLMMEEELGVETAFVEMVPEGPEGERVIRDFAMKGYDLIFTTSFGYMDATVAVAEEFPDTQFVHISGYKNAPNASNVFGRMYQPRYLSGLVAGASTESNIIGYVAAFPIPEVIRGINAFTLGVREVNPDAEVRVVWTNTWFGPPEEKEAADALLAAGADMIAQHQDTTEPQKAAADAGALSIGYDSDMAQFVGDTVLTSPVWNWGLKYIEIAEQVMAGTYDGAESYWGGMDEGIVGLAPLSDRVSAETAALVDEKSAAIVSGDWDVFCGPIVGANGNVVVGAGECLDDGSMLGMDYWVEGVKGEVPGEAPAAGMPDLEGRSISIAVENAYLPFNYIDVATGEAKGWDYDAMGEICERLNCVLDWQEFGWDTMIAAVSAGQFDMATDGITITAERDENADFSDGYIATEQRLLVRLDETRFSSPEEFAEDSSLILGEQIGTTNYDTAVNLVGEERVQGFDDFGLTVQSLIAGDVDGVVIDETAGQGYMGENADQVMLIGDSLASDWLGFIFPTGSDLVAPINAALQSMKDDGTLNEINAKWFGADFVMDYDNIGCGAYCGSDYDGTLGSADDPINVLFVPSVDIDFMISSGDLIETGLKSATGLNFNVSVPTSYAATIEEMCASPTNTIGFIPAMGYVLGNTLCGVEPALASERYGWNVYWAEFLVARDSSYKTLKDLEGASWAYPDAGSTSGFLFPSALYDDLGITVGEKIEAGGHSAAVKAVYNGEADFATAYFSPPLLPEGTWALGDAPDIPDEMIEECAVNEKGRLMCGGYRVLDARASIREEAPDVVQKVRILDISAEIPNDTMSFAPDFPEALKTAVTDGVKFYVGTDACAETFCNENFYDWTAAGPIADENFDGVRLLMAAQGITLENIGE
;
A
#
# COMPACT_ATOMS: atom_id res chain seq x y z
N MET A 1 36.00 -2.93 -39.83
CA MET A 1 36.31 -2.66 -41.26
C MET A 1 35.40 -3.51 -42.14
N LYS A 2 34.61 -2.86 -43.01
CA LYS A 2 33.98 -3.39 -44.26
C LYS A 2 33.00 -4.58 -44.11
N LYS A 3 31.91 -4.72 -44.86
CA LYS A 3 31.06 -3.91 -45.75
C LYS A 3 30.03 -4.92 -46.29
N ILE A 4 28.76 -4.51 -46.40
CA ILE A 4 27.85 -4.75 -47.55
C ILE A 4 27.47 -6.22 -47.90
N GLY A 5 26.20 -6.57 -47.67
CA GLY A 5 25.12 -6.45 -48.66
C GLY A 5 25.03 -7.47 -49.82
N ASN A 6 23.86 -8.14 -49.85
CA ASN A 6 23.05 -8.66 -50.97
C ASN A 6 23.68 -9.64 -51.98
N ILE A 7 22.90 -10.65 -52.41
CA ILE A 7 22.33 -10.78 -53.79
C ILE A 7 21.93 -12.22 -54.21
N LEU A 8 20.70 -12.32 -54.78
CA LEU A 8 20.14 -13.20 -55.84
C LEU A 8 19.92 -14.72 -55.63
N SER A 9 18.74 -15.18 -56.06
CA SER A 9 18.53 -15.82 -57.40
C SER A 9 17.08 -16.30 -57.62
N ILE A 10 16.34 -15.77 -58.60
CA ILE A 10 16.04 -16.32 -59.97
C ILE A 10 14.56 -16.80 -60.05
N LEU A 11 13.62 -16.14 -60.74
CA LEU A 11 13.34 -15.99 -62.19
C LEU A 11 12.65 -17.20 -62.87
N LEU A 12 11.36 -17.05 -63.24
CA LEU A 12 10.74 -17.15 -64.60
C LEU A 12 9.20 -17.18 -64.43
N ILE A 13 8.41 -16.15 -64.79
CA ILE A 13 8.03 -15.59 -66.11
C ILE A 13 7.03 -16.43 -66.91
N GLY A 14 5.87 -15.81 -67.14
CA GLY A 14 5.20 -15.72 -68.44
C GLY A 14 3.73 -16.16 -68.44
N ALA A 15 2.74 -15.44 -68.98
CA ALA A 15 2.69 -14.21 -69.78
C ALA A 15 1.18 -13.88 -70.00
N ILE A 16 0.67 -12.62 -69.86
CA ILE A 16 0.43 -11.60 -70.94
C ILE A 16 -0.92 -11.85 -71.70
N LEU A 17 -1.95 -10.98 -71.85
CA LEU A 17 -2.11 -9.50 -71.96
C LEU A 17 -3.59 -9.02 -71.85
N LEU A 18 -3.73 -7.77 -71.36
CA LEU A 18 -4.50 -6.58 -71.81
C LEU A 18 -6.05 -6.57 -72.00
N ALA A 19 -6.66 -5.79 -71.09
CA ALA A 19 -7.33 -4.48 -71.29
C ALA A 19 -8.65 -4.37 -72.09
N ALA A 20 -9.67 -3.82 -71.43
CA ALA A 20 -10.49 -2.71 -71.96
C ALA A 20 -11.35 -2.08 -70.83
N CYS A 21 -11.37 -0.75 -70.76
CA CYS A 21 -12.31 0.05 -69.97
C CYS A 21 -13.67 0.20 -70.69
N GLY A 22 -14.77 0.33 -69.95
CA GLY A 22 -15.95 1.08 -70.40
C GLY A 22 -17.33 0.63 -69.86
N GLY A 23 -17.97 1.51 -69.07
CA GLY A 23 -19.37 1.90 -69.25
C GLY A 23 -20.53 1.09 -68.64
N ALA A 24 -21.05 1.59 -67.51
CA ALA A 24 -22.46 1.82 -67.11
C ALA A 24 -23.61 0.77 -67.30
N ALA A 25 -24.37 0.64 -66.20
CA ALA A 25 -25.84 0.42 -66.03
C ALA A 25 -26.43 -1.01 -65.85
N GLU A 26 -27.34 -1.10 -64.85
CA GLU A 26 -28.25 -2.15 -64.30
C GLU A 26 -29.00 -3.01 -65.36
N GLU A 27 -29.59 -4.21 -65.15
CA GLU A 27 -30.14 -5.07 -64.06
C GLU A 27 -30.45 -6.46 -64.77
N PRO A 28 -31.05 -7.55 -64.21
CA PRO A 28 -31.19 -8.14 -62.85
C PRO A 28 -30.72 -9.64 -62.82
N PRO A 29 -30.69 -10.36 -61.67
CA PRO A 29 -30.41 -11.81 -61.66
C PRO A 29 -31.68 -12.68 -61.64
N ALA A 30 -31.59 -13.85 -62.27
CA ALA A 30 -32.50 -15.00 -62.16
C ALA A 30 -31.68 -16.29 -62.35
N PRO A 31 -32.23 -17.48 -62.08
CA PRO A 31 -32.76 -18.01 -60.81
C PRO A 31 -31.88 -19.15 -60.26
N ALA A 32 -32.14 -19.57 -59.04
CA ALA A 32 -31.41 -20.61 -58.31
C ALA A 32 -31.47 -22.02 -58.94
N GLU A 33 -30.35 -22.75 -58.85
CA GLU A 33 -30.27 -24.22 -59.00
C GLU A 33 -29.79 -24.85 -57.68
N GLU A 34 -30.49 -25.90 -57.27
CA GLU A 34 -30.37 -26.65 -56.01
C GLU A 34 -29.02 -27.36 -55.83
N PRO A 35 -28.48 -27.48 -54.59
CA PRO A 35 -27.48 -28.48 -54.28
C PRO A 35 -28.13 -29.82 -53.90
N ALA A 36 -27.45 -30.87 -54.35
CA ALA A 36 -27.81 -32.27 -54.20
C ALA A 36 -27.83 -32.75 -52.73
N ALA A 37 -28.90 -33.49 -52.40
CA ALA A 37 -29.06 -34.48 -51.35
C ALA A 37 -27.98 -34.52 -50.25
N SER A 38 -28.26 -33.83 -49.14
CA SER A 38 -27.66 -34.11 -47.84
C SER A 38 -28.09 -35.50 -47.37
N SER A 39 -27.12 -36.35 -47.07
CA SER A 39 -27.33 -37.52 -46.24
C SER A 39 -27.94 -37.08 -44.91
N GLU A 40 -29.09 -37.67 -44.56
CA GLU A 40 -29.60 -37.72 -43.20
C GLU A 40 -28.44 -38.09 -42.27
N LYS A 41 -28.01 -37.13 -41.45
CA LYS A 41 -27.20 -37.37 -40.28
C LYS A 41 -28.08 -36.96 -39.10
N ASP A 42 -28.31 -37.94 -38.25
CA ASP A 42 -29.26 -37.92 -37.15
C ASP A 42 -29.09 -36.66 -36.29
N ALA A 43 -30.20 -35.95 -36.07
CA ALA A 43 -30.36 -35.10 -34.91
C ALA A 43 -30.49 -36.03 -33.68
N GLU A 44 -29.34 -36.53 -33.20
CA GLU A 44 -29.24 -37.05 -31.84
C GLU A 44 -29.26 -35.85 -30.89
N THR A 45 -30.22 -35.87 -29.98
CA THR A 45 -30.43 -34.92 -28.88
C THR A 45 -29.16 -34.79 -28.03
N VAL A 46 -28.46 -33.65 -28.14
CA VAL A 46 -27.28 -33.28 -27.31
C VAL A 46 -27.71 -32.72 -25.94
N ALA A 47 -28.98 -32.38 -25.73
CA ALA A 47 -29.47 -31.78 -24.50
C ALA A 47 -29.38 -32.68 -23.24
N ASP A 48 -29.15 -33.99 -23.39
CA ASP A 48 -29.11 -34.92 -22.25
C ASP A 48 -27.75 -34.79 -21.52
N GLY A 49 -27.68 -33.84 -20.58
CA GLY A 49 -26.53 -33.62 -19.69
C GLY A 49 -25.85 -32.24 -19.78
N PHE A 50 -26.33 -31.33 -20.63
CA PHE A 50 -25.83 -29.94 -20.69
C PHE A 50 -26.38 -29.12 -19.53
N LYS A 51 -25.48 -28.49 -18.76
CA LYS A 51 -25.82 -27.81 -17.50
C LYS A 51 -25.47 -26.33 -17.56
N VAL A 52 -26.43 -25.49 -17.19
CA VAL A 52 -26.27 -24.04 -17.17
C VAL A 52 -26.49 -23.48 -15.76
N ALA A 53 -25.55 -22.66 -15.29
CA ALA A 53 -25.66 -22.00 -13.99
C ALA A 53 -25.89 -20.49 -14.15
N PHE A 54 -26.59 -19.91 -13.18
CA PHE A 54 -26.81 -18.48 -13.08
C PHE A 54 -26.45 -17.97 -11.68
N VAL A 55 -25.73 -16.86 -11.60
CA VAL A 55 -25.33 -16.22 -10.35
C VAL A 55 -26.01 -14.85 -10.27
N TYR A 56 -26.88 -14.67 -9.27
CA TYR A 56 -27.71 -13.48 -9.12
C TYR A 56 -27.32 -12.67 -7.87
N VAL A 57 -27.21 -11.35 -8.03
CA VAL A 57 -26.83 -10.42 -6.95
C VAL A 57 -27.98 -10.14 -5.98
N ALA A 58 -29.21 -10.18 -6.49
CA ALA A 58 -30.42 -9.91 -5.71
C ALA A 58 -31.35 -11.15 -5.74
N PRO A 59 -32.50 -11.12 -5.05
CA PRO A 59 -33.48 -12.19 -5.12
C PRO A 59 -34.39 -12.01 -6.34
N ILE A 60 -34.89 -13.11 -6.90
CA ILE A 60 -35.93 -13.14 -7.95
C ILE A 60 -37.20 -12.37 -7.50
N GLY A 61 -37.38 -12.22 -6.19
CA GLY A 61 -38.42 -11.41 -5.58
C GLY A 61 -38.27 -9.89 -5.74
N ASP A 62 -37.20 -9.39 -6.38
CA ASP A 62 -37.06 -7.96 -6.74
C ASP A 62 -38.15 -7.51 -7.73
N LEU A 63 -38.62 -8.45 -8.57
CA LEU A 63 -39.58 -8.25 -9.66
C LEU A 63 -39.08 -7.26 -10.73
N GLY A 64 -37.76 -7.08 -10.85
CA GLY A 64 -37.10 -6.22 -11.83
C GLY A 64 -35.92 -6.92 -12.49
N TRP A 65 -34.69 -6.57 -12.11
CA TRP A 65 -33.44 -7.04 -12.73
C TRP A 65 -33.25 -8.56 -12.64
N THR A 66 -33.18 -9.11 -11.43
CA THR A 66 -32.96 -10.55 -11.21
C THR A 66 -34.16 -11.35 -11.71
N TRP A 67 -35.37 -10.83 -11.52
CA TRP A 67 -36.57 -11.44 -12.08
C TRP A 67 -36.50 -11.58 -13.60
N ALA A 68 -36.03 -10.55 -14.32
CA ALA A 68 -35.90 -10.58 -15.78
C ALA A 68 -34.84 -11.60 -16.24
N HIS A 69 -33.71 -11.68 -15.53
CA HIS A 69 -32.70 -12.72 -15.76
C HIS A 69 -33.28 -14.13 -15.57
N ASP A 70 -34.04 -14.32 -14.49
CA ASP A 70 -34.66 -15.62 -14.20
C ASP A 70 -35.75 -15.98 -15.22
N GLN A 71 -36.52 -15.01 -15.73
CA GLN A 71 -37.43 -15.27 -16.85
C GLN A 71 -36.66 -15.69 -18.11
N GLY A 72 -35.48 -15.11 -18.35
CA GLY A 72 -34.58 -15.56 -19.41
C GLY A 72 -34.11 -17.00 -19.23
N ARG A 73 -33.68 -17.36 -18.00
CA ARG A 73 -33.31 -18.73 -17.65
C ARG A 73 -34.45 -19.71 -17.87
N LEU A 74 -35.66 -19.38 -17.41
CA LEU A 74 -36.85 -20.23 -17.56
C LEU A 74 -37.25 -20.41 -19.03
N MET A 75 -37.15 -19.36 -19.84
CA MET A 75 -37.40 -19.43 -21.28
C MET A 75 -36.40 -20.38 -21.97
N MET A 76 -35.12 -20.28 -21.62
CA MET A 76 -34.08 -21.16 -22.13
C MET A 76 -34.30 -22.62 -21.70
N GLU A 77 -34.67 -22.86 -20.44
CA GLU A 77 -35.00 -24.20 -19.92
C GLU A 77 -36.19 -24.81 -20.67
N GLU A 78 -37.24 -24.03 -20.93
CA GLU A 78 -38.42 -24.49 -21.68
C GLU A 78 -38.10 -24.80 -23.15
N GLU A 79 -37.38 -23.92 -23.84
CA GLU A 79 -37.11 -24.06 -25.29
C GLU A 79 -36.08 -25.15 -25.58
N LEU A 80 -35.01 -25.23 -24.78
CA LEU A 80 -33.87 -26.12 -25.04
C LEU A 80 -33.91 -27.43 -24.25
N GLY A 81 -34.68 -27.49 -23.16
CA GLY A 81 -34.75 -28.66 -22.28
C GLY A 81 -33.45 -28.95 -21.51
N VAL A 82 -32.63 -27.93 -21.26
CA VAL A 82 -31.35 -28.02 -20.54
C VAL A 82 -31.54 -28.02 -19.02
N GLU A 83 -30.60 -28.61 -18.27
CA GLU A 83 -30.62 -28.54 -16.80
C GLU A 83 -30.07 -27.19 -16.35
N THR A 84 -30.85 -26.42 -15.58
CA THR A 84 -30.39 -25.14 -15.03
C THR A 84 -30.31 -25.14 -13.50
N ALA A 85 -29.39 -24.35 -12.96
CA ALA A 85 -29.33 -24.03 -11.54
C ALA A 85 -28.99 -22.56 -11.33
N PHE A 86 -29.28 -22.05 -10.13
CA PHE A 86 -28.96 -20.68 -9.78
C PHE A 86 -28.70 -20.53 -8.28
N VAL A 87 -28.03 -19.45 -7.91
CA VAL A 87 -27.94 -18.96 -6.52
C VAL A 87 -28.34 -17.49 -6.51
N GLU A 88 -29.26 -17.15 -5.61
CA GLU A 88 -29.71 -15.78 -5.35
C GLU A 88 -28.87 -15.13 -4.24
N MET A 89 -28.90 -13.80 -4.16
CA MET A 89 -28.29 -13.03 -3.07
C MET A 89 -26.78 -13.29 -2.94
N VAL A 90 -26.08 -13.42 -4.06
CA VAL A 90 -24.64 -13.65 -4.07
C VAL A 90 -23.94 -12.28 -4.03
N PRO A 91 -23.20 -11.94 -2.96
CA PRO A 91 -22.44 -10.70 -2.92
C PRO A 91 -21.37 -10.66 -4.01
N GLU A 92 -21.08 -9.46 -4.50
CA GLU A 92 -19.92 -9.21 -5.37
C GLU A 92 -18.61 -9.37 -4.58
N GLY A 93 -17.48 -9.50 -5.28
CA GLY A 93 -16.18 -9.80 -4.65
C GLY A 93 -15.96 -11.30 -4.35
N PRO A 94 -15.19 -11.65 -3.29
CA PRO A 94 -14.70 -13.02 -3.07
C PRO A 94 -15.79 -14.10 -2.95
N GLU A 95 -16.94 -13.75 -2.37
CA GLU A 95 -18.07 -14.68 -2.24
C GLU A 95 -18.71 -15.00 -3.61
N GLY A 96 -18.81 -14.00 -4.49
CA GLY A 96 -19.22 -14.18 -5.88
C GLY A 96 -18.29 -15.13 -6.62
N GLU A 97 -16.99 -14.92 -6.50
CA GLU A 97 -15.98 -15.80 -7.09
C GLU A 97 -16.11 -17.24 -6.57
N ARG A 98 -16.25 -17.42 -5.27
CA ARG A 98 -16.44 -18.74 -4.64
C ARG A 98 -17.65 -19.47 -5.21
N VAL A 99 -18.78 -18.78 -5.41
CA VAL A 99 -20.01 -19.36 -5.97
C VAL A 99 -19.85 -19.70 -7.46
N ILE A 100 -19.24 -18.81 -8.24
CA ILE A 100 -18.93 -19.03 -9.67
C ILE A 100 -18.02 -20.27 -9.82
N ARG A 101 -16.96 -20.35 -9.01
CA ARG A 101 -16.03 -21.48 -8.95
C ARG A 101 -16.71 -22.79 -8.55
N ASP A 102 -17.59 -22.77 -7.56
CA ASP A 102 -18.34 -23.95 -7.13
C ASP A 102 -19.24 -24.51 -8.25
N PHE A 103 -19.85 -23.65 -9.07
CA PHE A 103 -20.56 -24.09 -10.28
C PHE A 103 -19.61 -24.73 -11.31
N ALA A 104 -18.47 -24.11 -11.58
CA ALA A 104 -17.48 -24.67 -12.51
C ALA A 104 -16.94 -26.03 -12.02
N MET A 105 -16.61 -26.16 -10.74
CA MET A 105 -16.18 -27.42 -10.10
C MET A 105 -17.24 -28.52 -10.15
N LYS A 106 -18.52 -28.15 -10.14
CA LYS A 106 -19.65 -29.10 -10.29
C LYS A 106 -19.88 -29.54 -11.73
N GLY A 107 -19.08 -29.04 -12.68
CA GLY A 107 -19.11 -29.41 -14.09
C GLY A 107 -20.31 -28.82 -14.82
N TYR A 108 -20.61 -27.55 -14.57
CA TYR A 108 -21.51 -26.79 -15.43
C TYR A 108 -20.78 -26.37 -16.72
N ASP A 109 -21.47 -26.49 -17.85
CA ASP A 109 -20.89 -26.23 -19.17
C ASP A 109 -20.91 -24.73 -19.52
N LEU A 110 -21.93 -24.02 -19.02
CA LEU A 110 -22.15 -22.60 -19.25
C LEU A 110 -22.56 -21.91 -17.95
N ILE A 111 -21.91 -20.80 -17.60
CA ILE A 111 -22.17 -20.04 -16.37
C ILE A 111 -22.43 -18.57 -16.71
N PHE A 112 -23.61 -18.07 -16.36
CA PHE A 112 -23.99 -16.67 -16.49
C PHE A 112 -23.81 -15.93 -15.15
N THR A 113 -23.08 -14.83 -15.16
CA THR A 113 -22.87 -13.96 -13.98
C THR A 113 -23.55 -12.61 -14.22
N THR A 114 -24.66 -12.35 -13.51
CA THR A 114 -25.65 -11.35 -13.94
C THR A 114 -25.60 -10.04 -13.15
N SER A 115 -24.39 -9.55 -12.82
CA SER A 115 -24.17 -8.27 -12.16
C SER A 115 -22.80 -7.73 -12.53
N PHE A 116 -22.67 -6.41 -12.65
CA PHE A 116 -21.44 -5.71 -13.04
C PHE A 116 -20.23 -6.13 -12.19
N GLY A 117 -20.38 -6.17 -10.85
CA GLY A 117 -19.25 -6.46 -9.96
C GLY A 117 -18.80 -7.93 -9.95
N TYR A 118 -19.40 -8.81 -10.75
CA TYR A 118 -18.87 -10.16 -10.97
C TYR A 118 -17.80 -10.24 -12.06
N MET A 119 -17.49 -9.14 -12.75
CA MET A 119 -16.60 -9.15 -13.91
C MET A 119 -15.25 -9.83 -13.63
N ASP A 120 -14.60 -9.40 -12.56
CA ASP A 120 -13.24 -9.85 -12.22
C ASP A 120 -13.24 -11.29 -11.74
N ALA A 121 -14.18 -11.62 -10.85
CA ALA A 121 -14.43 -12.99 -10.41
C ALA A 121 -14.72 -13.94 -11.58
N THR A 122 -15.47 -13.49 -12.59
CA THR A 122 -15.82 -14.32 -13.75
C THR A 122 -14.59 -14.62 -14.60
N VAL A 123 -13.76 -13.59 -14.87
CA VAL A 123 -12.52 -13.74 -15.64
C VAL A 123 -11.52 -14.63 -14.89
N ALA A 124 -11.34 -14.41 -13.59
CA ALA A 124 -10.43 -15.20 -12.76
C ALA A 124 -10.81 -16.69 -12.77
N VAL A 125 -12.08 -17.02 -12.54
CA VAL A 125 -12.54 -18.43 -12.57
C VAL A 125 -12.47 -19.01 -13.99
N ALA A 126 -12.71 -18.21 -15.03
CA ALA A 126 -12.62 -18.70 -16.41
C ALA A 126 -11.23 -19.24 -16.77
N GLU A 127 -10.16 -18.61 -16.25
CA GLU A 127 -8.78 -19.07 -16.45
C GLU A 127 -8.52 -20.46 -15.82
N GLU A 128 -9.16 -20.76 -14.69
CA GLU A 128 -9.03 -22.04 -13.99
C GLU A 128 -9.82 -23.18 -14.67
N PHE A 129 -10.89 -22.84 -15.37
CA PHE A 129 -11.84 -23.80 -15.97
C PHE A 129 -11.98 -23.58 -17.49
N PRO A 130 -10.93 -23.86 -18.29
CA PRO A 130 -10.91 -23.56 -19.73
C PRO A 130 -11.94 -24.35 -20.56
N ASP A 131 -12.50 -25.42 -20.00
CA ASP A 131 -13.54 -26.24 -20.65
C ASP A 131 -14.97 -25.70 -20.40
N THR A 132 -15.15 -24.80 -19.42
CA THR A 132 -16.44 -24.16 -19.12
C THR A 132 -16.53 -22.81 -19.84
N GLN A 133 -17.69 -22.48 -20.37
CA GLN A 133 -17.96 -21.15 -20.95
C GLN A 133 -18.58 -20.23 -19.89
N PHE A 134 -18.09 -19.00 -19.82
CA PHE A 134 -18.56 -17.97 -18.91
C PHE A 134 -19.13 -16.81 -19.70
N VAL A 135 -20.25 -16.27 -19.23
CA VAL A 135 -20.89 -15.09 -19.82
C VAL A 135 -21.17 -14.10 -18.70
N HIS A 136 -20.39 -13.05 -18.69
CA HIS A 136 -20.56 -11.93 -17.79
C HIS A 136 -21.54 -10.90 -18.36
N ILE A 137 -22.41 -10.35 -17.53
CA ILE A 137 -23.37 -9.31 -17.91
C ILE A 137 -22.89 -7.95 -17.42
N SER A 138 -22.94 -6.93 -18.30
CA SER A 138 -22.71 -5.49 -18.04
C SER A 138 -21.26 -4.98 -17.89
N GLY A 139 -20.25 -5.86 -17.78
CA GLY A 139 -18.84 -5.45 -17.65
C GLY A 139 -18.16 -5.06 -18.96
N TYR A 140 -16.84 -5.28 -19.03
CA TYR A 140 -16.00 -4.95 -20.20
C TYR A 140 -14.77 -5.85 -20.38
N LYS A 141 -14.37 -6.64 -19.38
CA LYS A 141 -13.28 -7.61 -19.49
C LYS A 141 -13.77 -8.89 -20.18
N ASN A 142 -12.89 -9.52 -20.96
CA ASN A 142 -13.11 -10.84 -21.56
C ASN A 142 -11.91 -11.76 -21.26
N ALA A 143 -12.11 -13.06 -21.40
CA ALA A 143 -11.09 -14.10 -21.43
C ALA A 143 -11.36 -15.06 -22.60
N PRO A 144 -10.47 -16.01 -22.95
CA PRO A 144 -10.70 -16.95 -24.07
C PRO A 144 -12.02 -17.74 -24.01
N ASN A 145 -12.55 -17.96 -22.80
CA ASN A 145 -13.80 -18.64 -22.49
C ASN A 145 -14.72 -17.80 -21.57
N ALA A 146 -14.50 -16.47 -21.50
CA ALA A 146 -15.37 -15.55 -20.77
C ALA A 146 -15.72 -14.34 -21.62
N SER A 147 -16.98 -14.22 -21.99
CA SER A 147 -17.49 -13.12 -22.81
C SER A 147 -18.24 -12.11 -21.96
N ASN A 148 -18.39 -10.91 -22.51
CA ASN A 148 -19.25 -9.88 -21.94
C ASN A 148 -20.48 -9.63 -22.83
N VAL A 149 -21.67 -9.65 -22.24
CA VAL A 149 -22.95 -9.49 -22.94
C VAL A 149 -23.77 -8.39 -22.29
N PHE A 150 -24.17 -7.40 -23.08
CA PHE A 150 -25.06 -6.35 -22.64
C PHE A 150 -25.97 -5.84 -23.76
N GLY A 151 -26.85 -4.88 -23.47
CA GLY A 151 -27.74 -4.29 -24.47
C GLY A 151 -27.75 -2.76 -24.47
N ARG A 152 -28.18 -2.18 -25.59
CA ARG A 152 -28.32 -0.73 -25.80
C ARG A 152 -29.57 -0.20 -25.11
N MET A 153 -29.67 -0.42 -23.79
CA MET A 153 -30.82 -0.02 -22.95
C MET A 153 -31.15 1.48 -23.03
N TYR A 154 -30.18 2.30 -23.44
CA TYR A 154 -30.40 3.73 -23.69
C TYR A 154 -31.47 3.99 -24.77
N GLN A 155 -31.67 3.08 -25.73
CA GLN A 155 -32.67 3.21 -26.78
C GLN A 155 -34.11 3.23 -26.22
N PRO A 156 -34.57 2.20 -25.50
CA PRO A 156 -35.89 2.25 -24.87
C PRO A 156 -35.96 3.25 -23.70
N ARG A 157 -34.84 3.61 -23.04
CA ARG A 157 -34.82 4.71 -22.06
C ARG A 157 -35.27 6.02 -22.69
N TYR A 158 -34.75 6.39 -23.85
CA TYR A 158 -35.20 7.58 -24.59
C TYR A 158 -36.69 7.52 -24.93
N LEU A 159 -37.19 6.37 -25.40
CA LEU A 159 -38.62 6.21 -25.70
C LEU A 159 -39.51 6.36 -24.46
N SER A 160 -39.09 5.79 -23.33
CA SER A 160 -39.80 5.96 -22.05
C SER A 160 -39.73 7.41 -21.54
N GLY A 161 -38.66 8.14 -21.87
CA GLY A 161 -38.53 9.57 -21.63
C GLY A 161 -39.57 10.41 -22.37
N LEU A 162 -39.85 10.09 -23.65
CA LEU A 162 -40.93 10.74 -24.41
C LEU A 162 -42.29 10.56 -23.72
N VAL A 163 -42.54 9.38 -23.16
CA VAL A 163 -43.78 9.10 -22.40
C VAL A 163 -43.83 9.93 -21.12
N ALA A 164 -42.72 9.97 -20.38
CA ALA A 164 -42.62 10.70 -19.13
C ALA A 164 -42.76 12.22 -19.31
N GLY A 165 -42.01 12.81 -20.25
CA GLY A 165 -42.05 14.24 -20.53
C GLY A 165 -43.41 14.74 -21.01
N ALA A 166 -44.13 13.93 -21.78
CA ALA A 166 -45.48 14.26 -22.25
C ALA A 166 -46.56 14.12 -21.16
N SER A 167 -46.24 13.44 -20.06
CA SER A 167 -47.21 13.06 -19.02
C SER A 167 -46.99 13.77 -17.68
N THR A 168 -45.82 14.36 -17.43
CA THR A 168 -45.58 15.23 -16.26
C THR A 168 -46.39 16.54 -16.39
N GLU A 169 -47.01 16.96 -15.30
CA GLU A 169 -47.69 18.26 -15.16
C GLU A 169 -46.84 19.28 -14.38
N SER A 170 -45.95 18.81 -13.50
CA SER A 170 -45.10 19.64 -12.65
C SER A 170 -43.80 20.10 -13.31
N ASN A 171 -43.44 19.50 -14.46
CA ASN A 171 -42.13 19.62 -15.10
C ASN A 171 -40.97 19.08 -14.23
N ILE A 172 -41.27 18.31 -13.18
CA ILE A 172 -40.27 17.70 -12.29
C ILE A 172 -40.49 16.19 -12.29
N ILE A 173 -39.53 15.46 -12.85
CA ILE A 173 -39.50 14.00 -12.84
C ILE A 173 -38.40 13.57 -11.88
N GLY A 174 -38.72 12.70 -10.93
CA GLY A 174 -37.71 12.11 -10.04
C GLY A 174 -37.11 10.85 -10.67
N TYR A 175 -35.82 10.66 -10.47
CA TYR A 175 -35.07 9.51 -10.97
C TYR A 175 -34.26 8.88 -9.82
N VAL A 176 -34.63 7.67 -9.41
CA VAL A 176 -33.89 6.92 -8.38
C VAL A 176 -32.78 6.13 -9.06
N ALA A 177 -31.52 6.38 -8.72
CA ALA A 177 -30.37 5.84 -9.43
C ALA A 177 -29.43 5.10 -8.48
N ALA A 178 -28.83 3.99 -8.94
CA ALA A 178 -27.98 3.12 -8.11
C ALA A 178 -26.59 3.72 -7.92
N PHE A 179 -25.71 3.54 -8.91
CA PHE A 179 -24.33 4.00 -8.89
C PHE A 179 -24.03 4.96 -10.04
N PRO A 180 -23.13 5.94 -9.84
CA PRO A 180 -22.73 6.93 -10.84
C PRO A 180 -21.74 6.37 -11.87
N ILE A 181 -22.07 5.23 -12.48
CA ILE A 181 -21.26 4.58 -13.50
C ILE A 181 -21.79 4.87 -14.92
N PRO A 182 -20.98 4.68 -15.98
CA PRO A 182 -21.38 5.02 -17.34
C PRO A 182 -22.68 4.40 -17.82
N GLU A 183 -23.02 3.20 -17.35
CA GLU A 183 -24.31 2.57 -17.65
C GLU A 183 -25.50 3.42 -17.20
N VAL A 184 -25.48 3.87 -15.94
CA VAL A 184 -26.58 4.61 -15.32
C VAL A 184 -26.63 6.02 -15.86
N ILE A 185 -25.46 6.66 -16.03
CA ILE A 185 -25.35 8.01 -16.61
C ILE A 185 -25.93 8.01 -18.03
N ARG A 186 -25.54 7.05 -18.87
CA ARG A 186 -26.07 6.89 -20.23
C ARG A 186 -27.58 6.65 -20.23
N GLY A 187 -28.10 5.85 -19.30
CA GLY A 187 -29.55 5.61 -19.14
C GLY A 187 -30.32 6.90 -18.83
N ILE A 188 -29.85 7.67 -17.85
CA ILE A 188 -30.46 8.94 -17.43
C ILE A 188 -30.38 9.99 -18.53
N ASN A 189 -29.24 10.10 -19.23
CA ASN A 189 -29.07 11.03 -20.35
C ASN A 189 -30.06 10.73 -21.47
N ALA A 190 -30.13 9.47 -21.90
CA ALA A 190 -31.07 9.06 -22.94
C ALA A 190 -32.53 9.33 -22.55
N PHE A 191 -32.90 8.98 -21.31
CA PHE A 191 -34.23 9.27 -20.76
C PHE A 191 -34.52 10.78 -20.79
N THR A 192 -33.58 11.61 -20.35
CA THR A 192 -33.74 13.06 -20.28
C THR A 192 -33.84 13.71 -21.66
N LEU A 193 -33.08 13.23 -22.65
CA LEU A 193 -33.23 13.66 -24.05
C LEU A 193 -34.65 13.39 -24.57
N GLY A 194 -35.21 12.23 -24.25
CA GLY A 194 -36.60 11.89 -24.60
C GLY A 194 -37.61 12.81 -23.89
N VAL A 195 -37.43 13.03 -22.59
CA VAL A 195 -38.28 13.95 -21.79
C VAL A 195 -38.33 15.34 -22.43
N ARG A 196 -37.16 15.89 -22.77
CA ARG A 196 -37.03 17.28 -23.21
C ARG A 196 -37.42 17.51 -24.66
N GLU A 197 -37.43 16.47 -25.49
CA GLU A 197 -37.93 16.59 -26.86
C GLU A 197 -39.42 16.96 -26.90
N VAL A 198 -40.20 16.41 -25.99
CA VAL A 198 -41.65 16.70 -25.87
C VAL A 198 -41.96 17.79 -24.85
N ASN A 199 -41.10 17.98 -23.86
CA ASN A 199 -41.26 18.99 -22.82
C ASN A 199 -39.91 19.66 -22.47
N PRO A 200 -39.51 20.73 -23.20
CA PRO A 200 -38.23 21.42 -22.99
C PRO A 200 -38.08 22.12 -21.63
N ASP A 201 -39.17 22.29 -20.88
CA ASP A 201 -39.16 22.92 -19.56
C ASP A 201 -39.03 21.89 -18.42
N ALA A 202 -39.11 20.59 -18.73
CA ALA A 202 -38.99 19.53 -17.75
C ALA A 202 -37.53 19.28 -17.30
N GLU A 203 -37.39 18.98 -16.02
CA GLU A 203 -36.14 18.61 -15.36
C GLU A 203 -36.24 17.19 -14.78
N VAL A 204 -35.14 16.43 -14.88
CA VAL A 204 -35.00 15.10 -14.29
C VAL A 204 -34.10 15.22 -13.07
N ARG A 205 -34.67 15.00 -11.87
CA ARG A 205 -33.97 15.11 -10.59
C ARG A 205 -33.49 13.74 -10.11
N VAL A 206 -32.19 13.57 -10.02
CA VAL A 206 -31.55 12.30 -9.68
C VAL A 206 -31.24 12.25 -8.18
N VAL A 207 -31.52 11.11 -7.55
CA VAL A 207 -31.04 10.76 -6.20
C VAL A 207 -30.32 9.41 -6.29
N TRP A 208 -29.10 9.38 -5.78
CA TRP A 208 -28.26 8.18 -5.71
C TRP A 208 -28.54 7.39 -4.43
N THR A 209 -28.73 6.08 -4.54
CA THR A 209 -28.86 5.18 -3.38
C THR A 209 -27.53 4.49 -3.03
N ASN A 210 -26.56 4.50 -3.95
CA ASN A 210 -25.30 3.76 -3.84
C ASN A 210 -25.49 2.25 -3.60
N THR A 211 -26.55 1.68 -4.17
CA THR A 211 -26.83 0.24 -4.19
C THR A 211 -27.72 -0.10 -5.39
N TRP A 212 -27.55 -1.29 -5.98
CA TRP A 212 -28.45 -1.82 -7.02
C TRP A 212 -29.78 -2.33 -6.43
N PHE A 213 -29.68 -2.94 -5.23
CA PHE A 213 -30.80 -3.57 -4.54
C PHE A 213 -30.84 -3.08 -3.09
N GLY A 214 -31.83 -2.24 -2.78
CA GLY A 214 -32.07 -1.68 -1.46
C GLY A 214 -33.53 -1.23 -1.35
N PRO A 215 -34.49 -2.16 -1.17
CA PRO A 215 -35.92 -1.82 -1.21
C PRO A 215 -36.30 -0.64 -0.28
N PRO A 216 -35.79 -0.55 0.97
CA PRO A 216 -35.99 0.63 1.81
C PRO A 216 -35.39 1.91 1.23
N GLU A 217 -34.13 1.89 0.81
CA GLU A 217 -33.37 3.03 0.29
C GLU A 217 -33.99 3.57 -1.02
N GLU A 218 -34.37 2.66 -1.92
CA GLU A 218 -35.07 2.93 -3.17
C GLU A 218 -36.40 3.64 -2.91
N LYS A 219 -37.17 3.14 -1.95
CA LYS A 219 -38.44 3.75 -1.54
C LYS A 219 -38.22 5.13 -0.94
N GLU A 220 -37.26 5.28 -0.04
CA GLU A 220 -36.97 6.55 0.64
C GLU A 220 -36.52 7.62 -0.36
N ALA A 221 -35.68 7.25 -1.34
CA ALA A 221 -35.28 8.14 -2.42
C ALA A 221 -36.47 8.58 -3.29
N ALA A 222 -37.36 7.66 -3.65
CA ALA A 222 -38.59 7.99 -4.38
C ALA A 222 -39.50 8.92 -3.56
N ASP A 223 -39.73 8.61 -2.29
CA ASP A 223 -40.54 9.42 -1.38
C ASP A 223 -39.94 10.84 -1.20
N ALA A 224 -38.61 10.97 -1.16
CA ALA A 224 -37.93 12.26 -1.11
C ALA A 224 -38.12 13.08 -2.39
N LEU A 225 -38.02 12.46 -3.57
CA LEU A 225 -38.24 13.11 -4.86
C LEU A 225 -39.70 13.58 -5.01
N LEU A 226 -40.67 12.75 -4.62
CA LEU A 226 -42.08 13.09 -4.57
C LEU A 226 -42.33 14.28 -3.62
N ALA A 227 -41.73 14.25 -2.43
CA ALA A 227 -41.80 15.36 -1.47
C ALA A 227 -41.17 16.66 -2.01
N ALA A 228 -40.15 16.55 -2.87
CA ALA A 228 -39.52 17.67 -3.56
C ALA A 228 -40.30 18.19 -4.78
N GLY A 229 -41.50 17.66 -5.02
CA GLY A 229 -42.44 18.14 -6.03
C GLY A 229 -42.41 17.37 -7.35
N ALA A 230 -41.71 16.23 -7.42
CA ALA A 230 -41.84 15.34 -8.55
C ALA A 230 -43.27 14.76 -8.62
N ASP A 231 -43.86 14.71 -9.81
CA ASP A 231 -45.16 14.07 -10.04
C ASP A 231 -45.06 12.75 -10.82
N MET A 232 -43.82 12.38 -11.14
CA MET A 232 -43.47 11.13 -11.79
C MET A 232 -42.14 10.59 -11.26
N ILE A 233 -42.04 9.27 -11.12
CA ILE A 233 -40.81 8.57 -10.74
C ILE A 233 -40.35 7.62 -11.85
N ALA A 234 -39.09 7.72 -12.23
CA ALA A 234 -38.34 6.74 -13.01
C ALA A 234 -37.19 6.20 -12.17
N GLN A 235 -36.52 5.13 -12.64
CA GLN A 235 -35.41 4.55 -11.90
C GLN A 235 -34.37 3.85 -12.76
N HIS A 236 -33.21 3.62 -12.16
CA HIS A 236 -32.19 2.62 -12.53
C HIS A 236 -31.77 1.89 -11.25
N GLN A 237 -32.71 1.07 -10.76
CA GLN A 237 -32.69 0.27 -9.53
C GLN A 237 -33.39 -1.05 -9.83
N ASP A 238 -33.16 -2.07 -9.00
CA ASP A 238 -33.58 -3.44 -9.33
C ASP A 238 -35.01 -3.75 -8.90
N THR A 239 -35.63 -3.00 -7.98
CA THR A 239 -36.92 -3.37 -7.38
C THR A 239 -38.11 -2.56 -7.88
N THR A 240 -39.31 -3.00 -7.53
CA THR A 240 -40.56 -2.28 -7.79
C THR A 240 -40.91 -1.19 -6.76
N GLU A 241 -40.06 -0.97 -5.75
CA GLU A 241 -40.38 -0.07 -4.64
C GLU A 241 -40.54 1.41 -5.03
N PRO A 242 -39.71 2.00 -5.94
CA PRO A 242 -39.93 3.38 -6.39
C PRO A 242 -41.27 3.58 -7.11
N GLN A 243 -41.70 2.63 -7.94
CA GLN A 243 -43.02 2.68 -8.62
C GLN A 243 -44.16 2.50 -7.61
N LYS A 244 -44.00 1.65 -6.60
CA LYS A 244 -44.99 1.53 -5.50
C LYS A 244 -45.09 2.83 -4.70
N ALA A 245 -43.98 3.47 -4.40
CA ALA A 245 -43.96 4.77 -3.72
C ALA A 245 -44.70 5.84 -4.53
N ALA A 246 -44.46 5.90 -5.85
CA ALA A 246 -45.22 6.76 -6.74
C ALA A 246 -46.72 6.45 -6.72
N ALA A 247 -47.09 5.17 -6.80
CA ALA A 247 -48.50 4.73 -6.75
C ALA A 247 -49.18 5.12 -5.43
N ASP A 248 -48.51 4.93 -4.29
CA ASP A 248 -48.99 5.32 -2.96
C ASP A 248 -49.20 6.82 -2.82
N ALA A 249 -48.34 7.62 -3.46
CA ALA A 249 -48.47 9.08 -3.55
C ALA A 249 -49.50 9.55 -4.61
N GLY A 250 -50.05 8.63 -5.42
CA GLY A 250 -50.94 8.94 -6.54
C GLY A 250 -50.24 9.55 -7.76
N ALA A 251 -48.91 9.46 -7.81
CA ALA A 251 -48.06 9.87 -8.92
C ALA A 251 -48.00 8.81 -10.01
N LEU A 252 -47.52 9.20 -11.20
CA LEU A 252 -47.24 8.29 -12.30
C LEU A 252 -45.79 7.79 -12.21
N SER A 253 -45.45 6.76 -12.99
CA SER A 253 -44.09 6.23 -12.99
C SER A 253 -43.71 5.55 -14.29
N ILE A 254 -42.41 5.39 -14.50
CA ILE A 254 -41.79 4.57 -15.53
C ILE A 254 -41.09 3.41 -14.80
N GLY A 255 -41.41 2.18 -15.18
CA GLY A 255 -40.76 0.99 -14.62
C GLY A 255 -39.39 0.76 -15.25
N TYR A 256 -38.67 -0.28 -14.80
CA TYR A 256 -37.38 -0.65 -15.36
C TYR A 256 -37.14 -2.17 -15.24
N ASP A 257 -36.30 -2.71 -16.12
CA ASP A 257 -35.90 -4.12 -16.30
C ASP A 257 -37.02 -5.10 -16.71
N SER A 258 -38.19 -4.98 -16.10
CA SER A 258 -39.36 -5.82 -16.32
C SER A 258 -40.61 -4.97 -16.65
N ASP A 259 -41.68 -5.60 -17.13
CA ASP A 259 -42.97 -4.93 -17.26
C ASP A 259 -43.60 -4.72 -15.87
N MET A 260 -43.15 -3.70 -15.14
CA MET A 260 -43.57 -3.45 -13.76
C MET A 260 -45.06 -3.10 -13.62
N ALA A 261 -45.76 -2.77 -14.71
CA ALA A 261 -47.20 -2.56 -14.68
C ALA A 261 -47.96 -3.83 -14.25
N GLN A 262 -47.39 -5.01 -14.48
CA GLN A 262 -47.97 -6.28 -14.04
C GLN A 262 -47.97 -6.46 -12.52
N PHE A 263 -47.09 -5.75 -11.81
CA PHE A 263 -46.93 -5.84 -10.35
C PHE A 263 -47.53 -4.64 -9.62
N VAL A 264 -47.35 -3.43 -10.18
CA VAL A 264 -47.73 -2.17 -9.51
C VAL A 264 -49.07 -1.63 -10.03
N GLY A 265 -49.41 -1.89 -11.29
CA GLY A 265 -50.67 -1.48 -11.92
C GLY A 265 -50.54 -0.28 -12.85
N ASP A 266 -51.67 0.39 -13.10
CA ASP A 266 -51.83 1.38 -14.19
C ASP A 266 -51.16 2.73 -13.96
N THR A 267 -50.49 2.93 -12.81
CA THR A 267 -49.64 4.08 -12.53
C THR A 267 -48.26 3.96 -13.17
N VAL A 268 -47.85 2.75 -13.59
CA VAL A 268 -46.68 2.54 -14.45
C VAL A 268 -47.11 2.75 -15.90
N LEU A 269 -46.56 3.77 -16.57
CA LEU A 269 -46.98 4.12 -17.93
C LEU A 269 -46.37 3.22 -19.01
N THR A 270 -45.15 2.75 -18.77
CA THR A 270 -44.39 1.76 -19.54
C THR A 270 -43.10 1.47 -18.78
N SER A 271 -42.29 0.53 -19.27
CA SER A 271 -40.99 0.17 -18.72
C SER A 271 -40.01 -0.14 -19.87
N PRO A 272 -38.77 0.38 -19.87
CA PRO A 272 -37.68 -0.24 -20.61
C PRO A 272 -37.44 -1.65 -20.03
N VAL A 273 -37.37 -2.67 -20.89
CA VAL A 273 -37.32 -4.09 -20.47
C VAL A 273 -36.18 -4.85 -21.14
N TRP A 274 -35.69 -5.86 -20.43
CA TRP A 274 -34.75 -6.85 -20.96
C TRP A 274 -35.45 -8.10 -21.48
N ASN A 275 -34.96 -8.63 -22.60
CA ASN A 275 -35.38 -9.89 -23.19
C ASN A 275 -34.23 -10.90 -23.20
N TRP A 276 -33.64 -11.15 -22.01
CA TRP A 276 -32.45 -11.99 -21.86
C TRP A 276 -32.58 -13.40 -22.45
N GLY A 277 -33.79 -13.98 -22.41
CA GLY A 277 -34.04 -15.34 -22.90
C GLY A 277 -33.63 -15.55 -24.36
N LEU A 278 -33.83 -14.55 -25.23
CA LEU A 278 -33.40 -14.64 -26.64
C LEU A 278 -31.88 -14.87 -26.74
N LYS A 279 -31.11 -14.12 -25.95
CA LYS A 279 -29.65 -14.20 -25.98
C LYS A 279 -29.13 -15.44 -25.27
N TYR A 280 -29.76 -15.85 -24.16
CA TYR A 280 -29.39 -17.07 -23.45
C TYR A 280 -29.61 -18.32 -24.28
N ILE A 281 -30.73 -18.40 -25.00
CA ILE A 281 -31.01 -19.49 -25.95
C ILE A 281 -29.94 -19.51 -27.04
N GLU A 282 -29.68 -18.38 -27.69
CA GLU A 282 -28.69 -18.27 -28.77
C GLU A 282 -27.30 -18.72 -28.30
N ILE A 283 -26.84 -18.23 -27.15
CA ILE A 283 -25.53 -18.59 -26.60
C ILE A 283 -25.48 -20.07 -26.25
N ALA A 284 -26.49 -20.61 -25.54
CA ALA A 284 -26.52 -22.01 -25.16
C ALA A 284 -26.50 -22.94 -26.40
N GLU A 285 -27.25 -22.60 -27.46
CA GLU A 285 -27.19 -23.32 -28.73
C GLU A 285 -25.81 -23.29 -29.37
N GLN A 286 -25.14 -22.14 -29.37
CA GLN A 286 -23.78 -22.00 -29.91
C GLN A 286 -22.75 -22.77 -29.10
N VAL A 287 -22.86 -22.79 -27.77
CA VAL A 287 -21.98 -23.57 -26.89
C VAL A 287 -22.19 -25.07 -27.10
N MET A 288 -23.44 -25.54 -27.12
CA MET A 288 -23.76 -26.94 -27.42
C MET A 288 -23.28 -27.38 -28.82
N ALA A 289 -23.30 -26.47 -29.80
CA ALA A 289 -22.79 -26.70 -31.15
C ALA A 289 -21.26 -26.59 -31.27
N GLY A 290 -20.57 -26.10 -30.24
CA GLY A 290 -19.12 -25.84 -30.25
C GLY A 290 -18.72 -24.71 -31.21
N THR A 291 -19.63 -23.77 -31.47
CA THR A 291 -19.44 -22.62 -32.38
C THR A 291 -19.37 -21.28 -31.65
N TYR A 292 -19.56 -21.27 -30.33
CA TYR A 292 -19.48 -20.06 -29.53
C TYR A 292 -18.05 -19.50 -29.48
N ASP A 293 -17.89 -18.21 -29.73
CA ASP A 293 -16.64 -17.49 -29.47
C ASP A 293 -16.69 -16.90 -28.05
N GLY A 294 -16.07 -17.60 -27.12
CA GLY A 294 -16.09 -17.25 -25.69
C GLY A 294 -15.36 -15.95 -25.35
N ALA A 295 -14.69 -15.29 -26.29
CA ALA A 295 -13.96 -14.04 -26.04
C ALA A 295 -14.63 -12.80 -26.66
N GLU A 296 -15.70 -12.97 -27.46
CA GLU A 296 -16.34 -11.87 -28.18
C GLU A 296 -17.39 -11.16 -27.32
N SER A 297 -17.22 -9.84 -27.12
CA SER A 297 -18.23 -9.04 -26.44
C SER A 297 -19.43 -8.74 -27.34
N TYR A 298 -20.61 -8.65 -26.74
CA TYR A 298 -21.86 -8.35 -27.41
C TYR A 298 -22.52 -7.09 -26.83
N TRP A 299 -22.93 -6.17 -27.70
CA TRP A 299 -23.72 -4.99 -27.33
C TRP A 299 -24.79 -4.62 -28.38
N GLY A 300 -25.88 -5.37 -28.39
CA GLY A 300 -26.98 -5.23 -29.34
C GLY A 300 -28.15 -4.35 -28.85
N GLY A 301 -29.01 -3.91 -29.77
CA GLY A 301 -30.10 -2.97 -29.49
C GLY A 301 -31.50 -3.52 -29.69
N MET A 302 -32.44 -2.60 -29.88
CA MET A 302 -33.86 -2.90 -30.14
C MET A 302 -34.08 -3.62 -31.48
N ASP A 303 -33.17 -3.47 -32.43
CA ASP A 303 -33.19 -4.15 -33.73
C ASP A 303 -32.99 -5.67 -33.61
N GLU A 304 -32.17 -6.08 -32.63
CA GLU A 304 -31.93 -7.49 -32.28
C GLU A 304 -32.90 -8.00 -31.20
N GLY A 305 -33.61 -7.08 -30.53
CA GLY A 305 -34.68 -7.40 -29.60
C GLY A 305 -34.24 -7.75 -28.18
N ILE A 306 -32.94 -7.65 -27.83
CA ILE A 306 -32.45 -7.89 -26.45
C ILE A 306 -32.99 -6.86 -25.45
N VAL A 307 -33.27 -5.65 -25.91
CA VAL A 307 -33.91 -4.58 -25.14
C VAL A 307 -35.16 -4.10 -25.85
N GLY A 308 -36.13 -3.60 -25.09
CA GLY A 308 -37.37 -3.10 -25.65
C GLY A 308 -38.14 -2.20 -24.71
N LEU A 309 -39.34 -1.83 -25.13
CA LEU A 309 -40.28 -1.04 -24.33
C LEU A 309 -41.55 -1.86 -24.08
N ALA A 310 -41.95 -1.99 -22.82
CA ALA A 310 -43.19 -2.65 -22.42
C ALA A 310 -44.43 -1.92 -23.00
N PRO A 311 -45.60 -2.58 -23.07
CA PRO A 311 -46.82 -1.96 -23.58
C PRO A 311 -47.13 -0.62 -22.89
N LEU A 312 -47.54 0.37 -23.68
CA LEU A 312 -47.96 1.66 -23.15
C LEU A 312 -49.29 1.53 -22.40
N SER A 313 -49.39 2.16 -21.23
CA SER A 313 -50.62 2.29 -20.46
C SER A 313 -51.70 3.03 -21.25
N ASP A 314 -52.97 2.69 -21.02
CA ASP A 314 -54.14 3.40 -21.58
C ASP A 314 -54.19 4.90 -21.18
N ARG A 315 -53.38 5.30 -20.19
CA ARG A 315 -53.21 6.69 -19.76
C ARG A 315 -52.31 7.51 -20.70
N VAL A 316 -51.51 6.86 -21.56
CA VAL A 316 -50.64 7.53 -22.53
C VAL A 316 -51.48 8.03 -23.70
N SER A 317 -51.26 9.29 -24.11
CA SER A 317 -52.03 9.89 -25.20
C SER A 317 -51.74 9.21 -26.55
N ALA A 318 -52.73 9.16 -27.45
CA ALA A 318 -52.54 8.59 -28.78
C ALA A 318 -51.47 9.34 -29.62
N GLU A 319 -51.25 10.62 -29.34
CA GLU A 319 -50.20 11.42 -29.97
C GLU A 319 -48.82 10.99 -29.49
N THR A 320 -48.64 10.85 -28.17
CA THR A 320 -47.40 10.34 -27.56
C THR A 320 -47.10 8.92 -28.03
N ALA A 321 -48.11 8.05 -28.07
CA ALA A 321 -47.94 6.68 -28.55
C ALA A 321 -47.47 6.63 -30.02
N ALA A 322 -48.06 7.46 -30.89
CA ALA A 322 -47.63 7.54 -32.29
C ALA A 322 -46.19 8.06 -32.44
N LEU A 323 -45.76 9.01 -31.60
CA LEU A 323 -44.38 9.49 -31.59
C LEU A 323 -43.39 8.43 -31.11
N VAL A 324 -43.75 7.66 -30.07
CA VAL A 324 -42.95 6.53 -29.59
C VAL A 324 -42.80 5.47 -30.70
N ASP A 325 -43.89 5.14 -31.40
CA ASP A 325 -43.86 4.19 -32.53
C ASP A 325 -42.95 4.70 -33.66
N GLU A 326 -43.04 5.99 -34.02
CA GLU A 326 -42.19 6.62 -35.04
C GLU A 326 -40.71 6.55 -34.67
N LYS A 327 -40.35 6.94 -33.44
CA LYS A 327 -38.96 6.95 -32.96
C LYS A 327 -38.41 5.53 -32.79
N SER A 328 -39.23 4.61 -32.29
CA SER A 328 -38.89 3.18 -32.20
C SER A 328 -38.56 2.61 -33.58
N ALA A 329 -39.39 2.89 -34.59
CA ALA A 329 -39.13 2.44 -35.96
C ALA A 329 -37.84 3.03 -36.55
N ALA A 330 -37.54 4.30 -36.26
CA ALA A 330 -36.31 4.95 -36.70
C ALA A 330 -35.06 4.30 -36.06
N ILE A 331 -35.09 4.05 -34.74
CA ILE A 331 -34.02 3.35 -34.00
C ILE A 331 -33.80 1.96 -34.57
N VAL A 332 -34.86 1.15 -34.71
CA VAL A 332 -34.77 -0.23 -35.21
C VAL A 332 -34.27 -0.30 -36.66
N SER A 333 -34.60 0.70 -37.48
CA SER A 333 -34.12 0.75 -38.87
C SER A 333 -32.67 1.21 -39.01
N GLY A 334 -32.09 1.82 -37.98
CA GLY A 334 -30.79 2.50 -38.03
C GLY A 334 -30.80 3.86 -38.74
N ASP A 335 -31.98 4.39 -39.13
CA ASP A 335 -32.12 5.71 -39.75
C ASP A 335 -31.78 6.86 -38.79
N TRP A 336 -31.88 6.61 -37.47
CA TRP A 336 -31.56 7.57 -36.40
C TRP A 336 -31.27 6.83 -35.09
N ASP A 337 -30.42 7.38 -34.22
CA ASP A 337 -30.19 6.87 -32.86
C ASP A 337 -30.11 8.03 -31.83
N VAL A 338 -30.22 7.69 -30.55
CA VAL A 338 -30.42 8.62 -29.42
C VAL A 338 -29.28 9.63 -29.27
N PHE A 339 -28.04 9.17 -29.34
CA PHE A 339 -26.86 10.00 -29.10
C PHE A 339 -26.31 10.63 -30.38
N CYS A 340 -27.21 11.10 -31.24
CA CYS A 340 -26.91 11.88 -32.43
C CYS A 340 -27.29 13.35 -32.24
N GLY A 341 -26.33 14.25 -32.43
CA GLY A 341 -26.44 15.65 -32.09
C GLY A 341 -27.35 16.48 -33.02
N PRO A 342 -27.74 17.69 -32.57
CA PRO A 342 -27.09 18.43 -31.49
C PRO A 342 -27.55 17.99 -30.09
N ILE A 343 -26.58 17.71 -29.21
CA ILE A 343 -26.82 17.45 -27.78
C ILE A 343 -26.05 18.48 -26.97
N VAL A 344 -26.73 19.06 -25.98
CA VAL A 344 -26.18 20.05 -25.06
C VAL A 344 -26.01 19.38 -23.69
N GLY A 345 -24.85 19.56 -23.07
CA GLY A 345 -24.55 19.11 -21.71
C GLY A 345 -25.26 19.94 -20.65
N ALA A 346 -25.32 19.45 -19.40
CA ALA A 346 -25.91 20.16 -18.27
C ALA A 346 -25.22 21.50 -17.99
N ASN A 347 -23.93 21.57 -18.34
CA ASN A 347 -23.10 22.76 -18.27
C ASN A 347 -23.35 23.79 -19.40
N GLY A 348 -24.24 23.50 -20.35
CA GLY A 348 -24.63 24.38 -21.46
C GLY A 348 -23.74 24.29 -22.70
N ASN A 349 -22.69 23.44 -22.70
CA ASN A 349 -21.86 23.21 -23.87
C ASN A 349 -22.50 22.22 -24.84
N VAL A 350 -22.17 22.34 -26.12
CA VAL A 350 -22.51 21.30 -27.10
C VAL A 350 -21.55 20.12 -26.88
N VAL A 351 -22.10 18.95 -26.53
CA VAL A 351 -21.35 17.70 -26.31
C VAL A 351 -21.37 16.79 -27.53
N VAL A 352 -22.41 16.89 -28.36
CA VAL A 352 -22.45 16.24 -29.68
C VAL A 352 -22.89 17.26 -30.72
N GLY A 353 -22.07 17.48 -31.75
CA GLY A 353 -22.35 18.43 -32.82
C GLY A 353 -23.55 18.03 -33.68
N ALA A 354 -24.17 19.00 -34.36
CA ALA A 354 -25.29 18.72 -35.25
C ALA A 354 -24.87 17.79 -36.41
N GLY A 355 -25.52 16.62 -36.53
CA GLY A 355 -25.21 15.61 -37.55
C GLY A 355 -24.02 14.70 -37.20
N GLU A 356 -23.50 14.80 -35.98
CA GLU A 356 -22.52 13.86 -35.41
C GLU A 356 -23.24 12.86 -34.50
N CYS A 357 -22.69 11.67 -34.32
CA CYS A 357 -23.18 10.66 -33.38
C CYS A 357 -22.01 10.14 -32.56
N LEU A 358 -22.25 9.79 -31.31
CA LEU A 358 -21.25 9.13 -30.48
C LEU A 358 -20.96 7.72 -31.00
N ASP A 359 -19.70 7.32 -30.95
CA ASP A 359 -19.30 5.93 -31.14
C ASP A 359 -19.53 5.11 -29.86
N ASP A 360 -19.43 3.78 -29.98
CA ASP A 360 -19.69 2.87 -28.87
C ASP A 360 -18.73 3.08 -27.68
N GLY A 361 -17.45 3.37 -27.94
CA GLY A 361 -16.48 3.63 -26.87
C GLY A 361 -16.85 4.87 -26.07
N SER A 362 -17.19 5.96 -26.77
CA SER A 362 -17.68 7.20 -26.14
C SER A 362 -18.95 6.99 -25.32
N MET A 363 -19.85 6.10 -25.77
CA MET A 363 -21.07 5.79 -25.01
C MET A 363 -20.79 4.89 -23.81
N LEU A 364 -19.88 3.92 -23.93
CA LEU A 364 -19.52 3.00 -22.85
C LEU A 364 -18.72 3.68 -21.73
N GLY A 365 -18.02 4.79 -22.03
CA GLY A 365 -17.29 5.62 -21.06
C GLY A 365 -17.99 6.94 -20.67
N MET A 366 -19.30 7.08 -20.91
CA MET A 366 -20.02 8.34 -20.69
C MET A 366 -20.06 8.75 -19.20
N ASP A 367 -19.62 9.98 -18.90
CA ASP A 367 -19.44 10.49 -17.54
C ASP A 367 -20.01 11.91 -17.30
N TYR A 368 -20.73 12.48 -18.28
CA TYR A 368 -21.31 13.82 -18.21
C TYR A 368 -22.84 13.80 -18.20
N TRP A 369 -23.48 14.88 -17.76
CA TRP A 369 -24.94 15.05 -17.91
C TRP A 369 -25.34 15.83 -19.16
N VAL A 370 -26.50 15.50 -19.72
CA VAL A 370 -27.20 16.35 -20.71
C VAL A 370 -28.00 17.47 -20.04
N GLU A 371 -28.31 18.52 -20.80
CA GLU A 371 -29.16 19.61 -20.35
C GLU A 371 -30.48 19.08 -19.75
N GLY A 372 -30.84 19.59 -18.57
CA GLY A 372 -32.09 19.30 -17.87
C GLY A 372 -32.02 18.15 -16.85
N VAL A 373 -30.87 17.48 -16.72
CA VAL A 373 -30.60 16.68 -15.52
C VAL A 373 -30.27 17.61 -14.35
N LYS A 374 -30.74 17.26 -13.15
CA LYS A 374 -30.50 17.96 -11.88
C LYS A 374 -30.10 16.95 -10.81
N GLY A 375 -29.01 17.21 -10.13
CA GLY A 375 -28.37 16.30 -9.19
C GLY A 375 -26.86 16.49 -9.29
N GLU A 376 -26.10 15.80 -8.46
CA GLU A 376 -24.65 15.78 -8.54
C GLU A 376 -24.24 14.55 -9.36
N VAL A 377 -23.46 14.71 -10.44
CA VAL A 377 -22.53 13.63 -10.84
C VAL A 377 -21.39 13.73 -9.83
N PRO A 378 -21.04 12.69 -9.09
CA PRO A 378 -19.70 12.66 -8.51
C PRO A 378 -18.71 12.67 -9.68
N GLY A 379 -18.05 13.81 -9.92
CA GLY A 379 -17.09 13.99 -11.01
C GLY A 379 -17.32 15.14 -12.00
N GLU A 380 -18.50 15.78 -12.09
CA GLU A 380 -18.73 16.77 -13.17
C GLU A 380 -18.37 18.21 -12.75
N ALA A 381 -17.24 18.69 -13.28
CA ALA A 381 -16.82 20.08 -13.19
C ALA A 381 -17.68 21.04 -14.05
N PRO A 382 -17.90 22.29 -13.60
CA PRO A 382 -18.64 23.28 -14.38
C PRO A 382 -17.88 23.72 -15.63
N ALA A 383 -18.55 23.75 -16.78
CA ALA A 383 -18.01 24.39 -17.98
C ALA A 383 -17.99 25.92 -17.87
N ALA A 384 -16.88 26.43 -17.37
CA ALA A 384 -16.21 27.57 -17.99
C ALA A 384 -14.86 27.05 -18.49
N GLY A 385 -14.08 27.85 -19.23
CA GLY A 385 -12.67 27.48 -19.45
C GLY A 385 -12.01 27.12 -18.12
N MET A 386 -10.98 26.26 -18.17
CA MET A 386 -10.24 25.79 -16.99
C MET A 386 -10.14 26.90 -15.94
N PRO A 387 -10.67 26.70 -14.72
CA PRO A 387 -10.67 27.75 -13.70
C PRO A 387 -9.27 28.32 -13.51
N ASP A 388 -9.14 29.64 -13.67
CA ASP A 388 -7.86 30.34 -13.50
C ASP A 388 -7.75 30.80 -12.05
N LEU A 389 -6.76 30.27 -11.33
CA LEU A 389 -6.44 30.64 -9.95
C LEU A 389 -5.55 31.89 -9.87
N GLU A 390 -5.28 32.56 -10.99
CA GLU A 390 -4.59 33.85 -11.10
C GLU A 390 -3.19 33.89 -10.43
N GLY A 391 -2.49 32.75 -10.40
CA GLY A 391 -1.20 32.57 -9.74
C GLY A 391 -1.28 32.44 -8.22
N ARG A 392 -2.45 32.04 -7.68
CA ARG A 392 -2.64 31.76 -6.25
C ARG A 392 -1.64 30.69 -5.78
N SER A 393 -0.98 30.96 -4.66
CA SER A 393 -0.18 29.97 -3.95
C SER A 393 -1.13 29.01 -3.22
N ILE A 394 -0.93 27.70 -3.39
CA ILE A 394 -1.66 26.65 -2.68
C ILE A 394 -0.67 25.97 -1.74
N SER A 395 -0.91 26.03 -0.42
CA SER A 395 -0.09 25.30 0.54
C SER A 395 -0.52 23.83 0.63
N ILE A 396 0.43 22.92 0.41
CA ILE A 396 0.17 21.48 0.30
C ILE A 396 0.99 20.74 1.34
N ALA A 397 0.33 20.02 2.24
CA ALA A 397 1.00 19.07 3.11
C ALA A 397 1.30 17.76 2.35
N VAL A 398 2.50 17.23 2.52
CA VAL A 398 2.99 15.98 1.90
C VAL A 398 4.00 15.32 2.82
N GLU A 399 3.99 14.00 2.94
CA GLU A 399 4.89 13.25 3.83
C GLU A 399 6.29 13.02 3.22
N ASN A 400 6.41 12.87 1.90
CA ASN A 400 7.65 12.45 1.23
C ASN A 400 8.23 11.11 1.70
N ALA A 401 7.38 10.19 2.16
CA ALA A 401 7.79 8.85 2.59
C ALA A 401 6.90 7.72 2.02
N TYR A 402 5.98 8.05 1.10
CA TYR A 402 5.00 7.09 0.59
C TYR A 402 5.19 6.78 -0.90
N LEU A 403 5.84 5.65 -1.20
CA LEU A 403 6.21 5.26 -2.56
C LEU A 403 5.05 4.61 -3.33
N PRO A 404 4.90 4.84 -4.65
CA PRO A 404 5.63 5.80 -5.50
C PRO A 404 4.97 7.19 -5.53
N PHE A 405 4.08 7.49 -4.59
CA PHE A 405 3.29 8.73 -4.55
C PHE A 405 4.16 9.97 -4.28
N ASN A 406 5.01 9.94 -3.26
CA ASN A 406 5.90 11.03 -2.91
C ASN A 406 7.13 10.52 -2.14
N TYR A 407 8.31 11.05 -2.46
CA TYR A 407 9.56 10.73 -1.80
C TYR A 407 10.64 11.78 -2.08
N ILE A 408 11.68 11.83 -1.24
CA ILE A 408 12.90 12.61 -1.53
C ILE A 408 13.94 11.71 -2.20
N ASP A 409 14.42 12.09 -3.38
CA ASP A 409 15.60 11.48 -4.00
C ASP A 409 16.86 12.01 -3.30
N VAL A 410 17.57 11.18 -2.52
CA VAL A 410 18.73 11.63 -1.72
C VAL A 410 19.95 11.97 -2.57
N ALA A 411 20.04 11.45 -3.80
CA ALA A 411 21.15 11.79 -4.69
C ALA A 411 21.05 13.23 -5.20
N THR A 412 19.82 13.76 -5.27
CA THR A 412 19.54 15.10 -5.81
C THR A 412 18.97 16.08 -4.77
N GLY A 413 18.44 15.58 -3.65
CA GLY A 413 17.65 16.35 -2.68
C GLY A 413 16.31 16.84 -3.24
N GLU A 414 15.88 16.34 -4.41
CA GLU A 414 14.65 16.75 -5.08
C GLU A 414 13.50 15.84 -4.68
N ALA A 415 12.37 16.45 -4.33
CA ALA A 415 11.14 15.71 -4.11
C ALA A 415 10.55 15.23 -5.44
N LYS A 416 10.14 13.95 -5.48
CA LYS A 416 9.66 13.25 -6.67
C LYS A 416 8.50 12.33 -6.30
N GLY A 417 7.75 11.90 -7.30
CA GLY A 417 6.64 10.97 -7.13
C GLY A 417 5.43 11.35 -7.95
N TRP A 418 4.42 10.48 -7.91
CA TRP A 418 3.15 10.70 -8.60
C TRP A 418 2.46 12.01 -8.16
N ASP A 419 2.45 12.33 -6.87
CA ASP A 419 1.80 13.53 -6.33
C ASP A 419 2.38 14.81 -6.93
N TYR A 420 3.71 14.87 -7.07
CA TYR A 420 4.41 16.01 -7.64
C TYR A 420 4.09 16.21 -9.12
N ASP A 421 4.04 15.13 -9.90
CA ASP A 421 3.70 15.18 -11.32
C ASP A 421 2.22 15.54 -11.53
N ALA A 422 1.33 14.91 -10.77
CA ALA A 422 -0.11 15.15 -10.84
C ALA A 422 -0.46 16.59 -10.44
N MET A 423 0.03 17.07 -9.29
CA MET A 423 -0.19 18.44 -8.85
C MET A 423 0.51 19.47 -9.73
N GLY A 424 1.68 19.13 -10.30
CA GLY A 424 2.36 19.96 -11.29
C GLY A 424 1.48 20.23 -12.52
N GLU A 425 0.91 19.17 -13.11
CA GLU A 425 0.01 19.25 -14.25
C GLU A 425 -1.30 20.00 -13.90
N ILE A 426 -1.91 19.68 -12.76
CA ILE A 426 -3.10 20.37 -12.25
C ILE A 426 -2.83 21.87 -12.13
N CYS A 427 -1.67 22.25 -11.58
CA CYS A 427 -1.34 23.64 -11.34
C CYS A 427 -0.98 24.42 -12.61
N GLU A 428 -0.39 23.74 -13.60
CA GLU A 428 -0.19 24.32 -14.94
C GLU A 428 -1.54 24.64 -15.60
N ARG A 429 -2.52 23.72 -15.50
CA ARG A 429 -3.87 23.93 -16.03
C ARG A 429 -4.61 25.07 -15.33
N LEU A 430 -4.51 25.12 -14.00
CA LEU A 430 -5.23 26.10 -13.19
C LEU A 430 -4.50 27.44 -13.00
N ASN A 431 -3.27 27.58 -13.51
CA ASN A 431 -2.41 28.75 -13.28
C ASN A 431 -2.28 29.06 -11.77
N CYS A 432 -1.79 28.10 -10.99
CA CYS A 432 -1.46 28.32 -9.57
C CYS A 432 0.06 28.28 -9.31
N VAL A 433 0.44 28.39 -8.05
CA VAL A 433 1.80 28.16 -7.55
C VAL A 433 1.71 27.13 -6.43
N LEU A 434 2.48 26.04 -6.53
CA LEU A 434 2.53 25.02 -5.48
C LEU A 434 3.50 25.46 -4.38
N ASP A 435 3.04 25.42 -3.13
CA ASP A 435 3.84 25.64 -1.92
C ASP A 435 3.84 24.36 -1.09
N TRP A 436 4.76 23.46 -1.41
CA TRP A 436 4.92 22.18 -0.74
C TRP A 436 5.49 22.37 0.67
N GLN A 437 4.82 21.78 1.65
CA GLN A 437 5.18 21.80 3.05
C GLN A 437 5.24 20.35 3.53
N GLU A 438 6.46 19.91 3.84
CA GLU A 438 6.66 18.59 4.38
C GLU A 438 6.01 18.47 5.77
N PHE A 439 5.19 17.44 5.98
CA PHE A 439 4.38 17.29 7.20
C PHE A 439 4.10 15.83 7.53
N GLY A 440 4.13 15.46 8.81
CA GLY A 440 3.93 14.07 9.24
C GLY A 440 2.49 13.59 9.08
N TRP A 441 2.32 12.31 8.73
CA TRP A 441 1.04 11.68 8.46
C TRP A 441 0.06 11.74 9.64
N ASP A 442 0.56 11.43 10.84
CA ASP A 442 -0.20 11.30 12.09
C ASP A 442 -1.13 12.48 12.40
N THR A 443 -0.74 13.68 11.96
CA THR A 443 -1.41 14.95 12.22
C THR A 443 -1.86 15.65 10.95
N MET A 444 -1.57 15.11 9.77
CA MET A 444 -1.83 15.75 8.47
C MET A 444 -3.32 16.06 8.26
N ILE A 445 -4.19 15.06 8.40
CA ILE A 445 -5.63 15.22 8.17
C ILE A 445 -6.21 16.27 9.14
N ALA A 446 -5.79 16.24 10.41
CA ALA A 446 -6.21 17.20 11.42
C ALA A 446 -5.72 18.63 11.12
N ALA A 447 -4.49 18.78 10.61
CA ALA A 447 -3.92 20.07 10.22
C ALA A 447 -4.65 20.68 9.03
N VAL A 448 -4.98 19.88 8.01
CA VAL A 448 -5.80 20.31 6.86
C VAL A 448 -7.21 20.69 7.31
N SER A 449 -7.87 19.85 8.11
CA SER A 449 -9.20 20.15 8.67
C SER A 449 -9.22 21.47 9.47
N ALA A 450 -8.15 21.77 10.19
CA ALA A 450 -7.97 23.01 10.93
C ALA A 450 -7.64 24.24 10.04
N GLY A 451 -7.46 24.06 8.74
CA GLY A 451 -7.10 25.10 7.77
C GLY A 451 -5.65 25.57 7.88
N GLN A 452 -4.74 24.73 8.40
CA GLN A 452 -3.31 25.02 8.43
C GLN A 452 -2.69 24.97 7.03
N PHE A 453 -3.19 24.06 6.19
CA PHE A 453 -2.83 23.91 4.79
C PHE A 453 -4.08 24.03 3.91
N ASP A 454 -3.90 24.47 2.66
CA ASP A 454 -4.99 24.55 1.69
C ASP A 454 -5.44 23.15 1.23
N MET A 455 -4.51 22.18 1.20
CA MET A 455 -4.77 20.77 0.89
C MET A 455 -3.66 19.83 1.37
N ALA A 456 -3.87 18.52 1.24
CA ALA A 456 -2.78 17.52 1.34
C ALA A 456 -2.87 16.43 0.27
N THR A 457 -1.72 15.85 -0.07
CA THR A 457 -1.55 14.76 -1.03
C THR A 457 -0.70 13.67 -0.41
N ASP A 458 -1.19 12.43 -0.38
CA ASP A 458 -0.43 11.29 0.17
C ASP A 458 -1.07 9.93 -0.12
N GLY A 459 -1.67 9.76 -1.30
CA GLY A 459 -2.47 8.55 -1.57
C GLY A 459 -3.61 8.34 -0.54
N ILE A 460 -4.31 9.42 -0.17
CA ILE A 460 -5.24 9.40 0.96
C ILE A 460 -6.55 8.72 0.56
N THR A 461 -6.85 7.59 1.20
CA THR A 461 -8.14 6.90 1.03
C THR A 461 -9.32 7.79 1.43
N ILE A 462 -10.31 7.87 0.54
CA ILE A 462 -11.62 8.48 0.75
C ILE A 462 -12.46 7.55 1.65
N THR A 463 -12.70 7.96 2.89
CA THR A 463 -13.61 7.24 3.81
C THR A 463 -14.70 8.16 4.32
N ALA A 464 -15.86 7.59 4.68
CA ALA A 464 -16.96 8.35 5.27
C ALA A 464 -16.55 9.08 6.56
N GLU A 465 -15.65 8.50 7.37
CA GLU A 465 -15.14 9.14 8.58
C GLU A 465 -14.25 10.36 8.28
N ARG A 466 -13.40 10.28 7.26
CA ARG A 466 -12.55 11.39 6.85
C ARG A 466 -13.38 12.51 6.21
N ASP A 467 -14.42 12.16 5.45
CA ASP A 467 -15.34 13.09 4.79
C ASP A 467 -16.16 13.93 5.80
N GLU A 468 -16.35 13.44 7.03
CA GLU A 468 -16.94 14.25 8.11
C GLU A 468 -16.04 15.43 8.56
N ASN A 469 -14.73 15.34 8.31
CA ASN A 469 -13.73 16.25 8.86
C ASN A 469 -12.94 17.04 7.80
N ALA A 470 -12.96 16.63 6.54
CA ALA A 470 -12.29 17.27 5.41
C ALA A 470 -13.10 17.05 4.12
N ASP A 471 -13.03 17.99 3.17
CA ASP A 471 -13.60 17.75 1.83
C ASP A 471 -12.59 16.95 0.98
N PHE A 472 -13.08 16.15 0.04
CA PHE A 472 -12.24 15.39 -0.89
C PHE A 472 -12.31 15.92 -2.33
N SER A 473 -11.23 15.71 -3.09
CA SER A 473 -11.29 15.71 -4.55
C SER A 473 -12.10 14.52 -5.07
N ASP A 474 -12.42 14.54 -6.35
CA ASP A 474 -12.84 13.31 -7.03
C ASP A 474 -11.72 12.26 -6.93
N GLY A 475 -12.11 10.98 -6.82
CA GLY A 475 -11.17 9.87 -6.79
C GLY A 475 -10.30 9.85 -8.06
N TYR A 476 -8.98 9.77 -7.88
CA TYR A 476 -8.03 9.75 -9.00
C TYR A 476 -7.52 8.35 -9.32
N ILE A 477 -7.42 7.46 -8.33
CA ILE A 477 -6.99 6.06 -8.46
C ILE A 477 -7.83 5.23 -7.49
N ALA A 478 -8.36 4.09 -7.96
CA ALA A 478 -8.87 3.04 -7.09
C ALA A 478 -7.72 2.07 -6.82
N THR A 479 -7.49 1.75 -5.55
CA THR A 479 -6.44 0.82 -5.14
C THR A 479 -7.05 -0.35 -4.38
N GLU A 480 -6.41 -1.50 -4.49
CA GLU A 480 -6.71 -2.68 -3.71
C GLU A 480 -5.68 -2.81 -2.58
N GLN A 481 -6.12 -3.09 -1.37
CA GLN A 481 -5.21 -3.41 -0.27
C GLN A 481 -4.88 -4.89 -0.32
N ARG A 482 -3.59 -5.23 -0.33
CA ARG A 482 -3.09 -6.58 -0.48
C ARG A 482 -2.02 -6.88 0.56
N LEU A 483 -1.70 -8.16 0.72
CA LEU A 483 -0.68 -8.58 1.68
C LEU A 483 0.68 -8.65 1.00
N LEU A 484 1.59 -7.76 1.38
CA LEU A 484 3.01 -7.83 1.05
C LEU A 484 3.71 -8.77 2.03
N VAL A 485 4.50 -9.70 1.47
CA VAL A 485 5.23 -10.71 2.23
C VAL A 485 6.65 -10.83 1.70
N ARG A 486 7.52 -11.52 2.44
CA ARG A 486 8.83 -11.92 1.90
C ARG A 486 8.68 -12.89 0.74
N LEU A 487 9.56 -12.77 -0.25
CA LEU A 487 9.56 -13.60 -1.47
C LEU A 487 9.81 -15.08 -1.16
N ASP A 488 10.53 -15.39 -0.08
CA ASP A 488 10.83 -16.74 0.37
C ASP A 488 9.79 -17.33 1.34
N GLU A 489 8.68 -16.63 1.57
CA GLU A 489 7.60 -17.09 2.45
C GLU A 489 6.95 -18.37 1.91
N THR A 490 6.76 -19.34 2.79
CA THR A 490 6.20 -20.67 2.44
C THR A 490 5.18 -21.21 3.45
N ARG A 491 4.95 -20.48 4.55
CA ARG A 491 4.05 -20.89 5.64
C ARG A 491 2.59 -20.66 5.27
N PHE A 492 2.30 -19.67 4.43
CA PHE A 492 0.96 -19.29 3.98
C PHE A 492 1.04 -18.71 2.55
N SER A 493 -0.10 -18.68 1.87
CA SER A 493 -0.24 -18.20 0.49
C SER A 493 -1.41 -17.23 0.27
N SER A 494 -2.22 -17.00 1.31
CA SER A 494 -3.31 -16.03 1.31
C SER A 494 -3.44 -15.31 2.67
N PRO A 495 -4.12 -14.15 2.72
CA PRO A 495 -4.43 -13.46 3.98
C PRO A 495 -5.28 -14.29 4.95
N GLU A 496 -6.15 -15.18 4.47
CA GLU A 496 -6.92 -16.08 5.32
C GLU A 496 -6.00 -17.09 6.01
N GLU A 497 -5.09 -17.71 5.27
CA GLU A 497 -4.08 -18.62 5.84
C GLU A 497 -3.17 -17.88 6.84
N PHE A 498 -2.84 -16.61 6.56
CA PHE A 498 -2.14 -15.74 7.49
C PHE A 498 -2.94 -15.56 8.79
N ALA A 499 -4.22 -15.21 8.67
CA ALA A 499 -5.08 -14.91 9.81
C ALA A 499 -5.32 -16.13 10.72
N GLU A 500 -5.37 -17.34 10.14
CA GLU A 500 -5.54 -18.61 10.86
C GLU A 500 -4.34 -18.98 11.75
N ASP A 501 -3.12 -18.57 11.39
CA ASP A 501 -1.94 -18.81 12.22
C ASP A 501 -1.75 -17.67 13.24
N SER A 502 -2.13 -17.95 14.49
CA SER A 502 -2.01 -17.01 15.60
C SER A 502 -0.57 -16.59 15.96
N SER A 503 0.45 -17.23 15.37
CA SER A 503 1.85 -16.88 15.59
C SER A 503 2.38 -15.80 14.64
N LEU A 504 1.64 -15.47 13.58
CA LEU A 504 2.04 -14.47 12.59
C LEU A 504 1.61 -13.06 13.01
N ILE A 505 2.43 -12.06 12.69
CA ILE A 505 2.26 -10.65 13.08
C ILE A 505 2.31 -9.75 11.85
N LEU A 506 1.43 -8.75 11.76
CA LEU A 506 1.46 -7.72 10.73
C LEU A 506 2.19 -6.47 11.22
N GLY A 507 2.89 -5.78 10.32
CA GLY A 507 3.48 -4.46 10.59
C GLY A 507 2.77 -3.36 9.80
N GLU A 508 2.36 -2.27 10.46
CA GLU A 508 1.53 -1.24 9.84
C GLU A 508 1.84 0.17 10.32
N GLN A 509 1.73 1.17 9.44
CA GLN A 509 1.82 2.58 9.85
C GLN A 509 0.52 2.99 10.55
N ILE A 510 0.63 3.54 11.76
CA ILE A 510 -0.52 3.89 12.60
C ILE A 510 -1.36 5.00 11.94
N GLY A 511 -2.69 4.86 12.01
CA GLY A 511 -3.63 5.87 11.49
C GLY A 511 -3.92 5.78 9.99
N THR A 512 -3.43 4.73 9.33
CA THR A 512 -3.75 4.40 7.93
C THR A 512 -4.95 3.45 7.83
N THR A 513 -5.59 3.41 6.65
CA THR A 513 -6.63 2.39 6.38
C THR A 513 -6.02 0.99 6.27
N ASN A 514 -4.75 0.86 5.86
CA ASN A 514 -3.99 -0.40 5.89
C ASN A 514 -3.89 -0.96 7.32
N TYR A 515 -3.61 -0.09 8.31
CA TYR A 515 -3.64 -0.45 9.73
C TYR A 515 -5.02 -0.97 10.16
N ASP A 516 -6.10 -0.27 9.81
CA ASP A 516 -7.46 -0.70 10.16
C ASP A 516 -7.81 -2.04 9.52
N THR A 517 -7.44 -2.26 8.26
CA THR A 517 -7.63 -3.53 7.55
C THR A 517 -6.82 -4.65 8.19
N ALA A 518 -5.57 -4.40 8.58
CA ALA A 518 -4.76 -5.37 9.33
C ALA A 518 -5.39 -5.71 10.68
N VAL A 519 -5.86 -4.72 11.45
CA VAL A 519 -6.55 -4.94 12.72
C VAL A 519 -7.83 -5.77 12.53
N ASN A 520 -8.61 -5.50 11.48
CA ASN A 520 -9.80 -6.28 11.15
C ASN A 520 -9.47 -7.72 10.75
N LEU A 521 -8.32 -7.94 10.09
CA LEU A 521 -7.87 -9.25 9.65
C LEU A 521 -7.37 -10.11 10.82
N VAL A 522 -6.52 -9.55 11.69
CA VAL A 522 -5.79 -10.35 12.70
C VAL A 522 -6.04 -9.97 14.16
N GLY A 523 -6.66 -8.83 14.45
CA GLY A 523 -6.80 -8.26 15.78
C GLY A 523 -5.61 -7.36 16.15
N GLU A 524 -5.88 -6.27 16.88
CA GLU A 524 -4.90 -5.22 17.24
C GLU A 524 -3.67 -5.79 17.97
N GLU A 525 -3.83 -6.85 18.77
CA GLU A 525 -2.72 -7.50 19.49
C GLU A 525 -1.70 -8.21 18.58
N ARG A 526 -2.05 -8.41 17.30
CA ARG A 526 -1.19 -8.99 16.26
C ARG A 526 -0.76 -7.97 15.20
N VAL A 527 -0.95 -6.68 15.45
CA VAL A 527 -0.50 -5.59 14.59
C VAL A 527 0.57 -4.78 15.32
N GLN A 528 1.78 -4.78 14.78
CA GLN A 528 2.86 -3.92 15.23
C GLN A 528 2.76 -2.57 14.51
N GLY A 529 2.54 -1.50 15.27
CA GLY A 529 2.44 -0.15 14.74
C GLY A 529 3.80 0.51 14.52
N PHE A 530 3.92 1.27 13.43
CA PHE A 530 5.09 2.08 13.05
C PHE A 530 4.66 3.52 12.74
N ASP A 531 5.62 4.44 12.77
CA ASP A 531 5.39 5.86 12.48
C ASP A 531 5.44 6.18 10.97
N ASP A 532 6.12 5.34 10.18
CA ASP A 532 6.32 5.49 8.73
C ASP A 532 6.12 4.15 8.00
N PHE A 533 5.61 4.21 6.77
CA PHE A 533 5.34 3.06 5.90
C PHE A 533 6.64 2.38 5.40
N GLY A 534 7.72 3.14 5.18
CA GLY A 534 9.01 2.57 4.82
C GLY A 534 9.52 1.60 5.88
N LEU A 535 9.39 1.95 7.16
CA LEU A 535 9.80 1.10 8.29
C LEU A 535 9.02 -0.22 8.37
N THR A 536 7.72 -0.23 8.02
CA THR A 536 6.91 -1.46 8.05
C THR A 536 7.45 -2.49 7.06
N VAL A 537 7.78 -2.06 5.84
CA VAL A 537 8.32 -2.92 4.79
C VAL A 537 9.73 -3.38 5.11
N GLN A 538 10.57 -2.52 5.71
CA GLN A 538 11.89 -2.93 6.19
C GLN A 538 11.79 -3.98 7.29
N SER A 539 10.86 -3.83 8.25
CA SER A 539 10.60 -4.85 9.28
C SER A 539 10.09 -6.17 8.69
N LEU A 540 9.33 -6.13 7.59
CA LEU A 540 8.93 -7.33 6.86
C LEU A 540 10.13 -8.04 6.23
N ILE A 541 10.97 -7.31 5.51
CA ILE A 541 12.19 -7.84 4.87
C ILE A 541 13.13 -8.44 5.91
N ALA A 542 13.28 -7.76 7.05
CA ALA A 542 14.07 -8.16 8.19
C ALA A 542 13.62 -9.45 8.88
N GLY A 543 12.34 -9.82 8.77
CA GLY A 543 11.79 -10.97 9.50
C GLY A 543 11.05 -10.62 10.80
N ASP A 544 10.96 -9.34 11.16
CA ASP A 544 10.37 -8.89 12.43
C ASP A 544 8.84 -8.95 12.43
N VAL A 545 8.24 -8.75 11.25
CA VAL A 545 6.82 -9.02 10.97
C VAL A 545 6.71 -10.03 9.84
N ASP A 546 5.57 -10.69 9.73
CA ASP A 546 5.32 -11.74 8.76
C ASP A 546 4.60 -11.24 7.51
N GLY A 547 3.96 -10.07 7.58
CA GLY A 547 3.29 -9.41 6.46
C GLY A 547 3.02 -7.93 6.71
N VAL A 548 2.71 -7.20 5.64
CA VAL A 548 2.27 -5.80 5.65
C VAL A 548 1.06 -5.71 4.71
N VAL A 549 -0.07 -5.23 5.19
CA VAL A 549 -1.20 -4.81 4.36
C VAL A 549 -0.80 -3.51 3.67
N ILE A 550 -0.90 -3.48 2.35
CA ILE A 550 -0.46 -2.35 1.56
C ILE A 550 -1.35 -2.15 0.35
N ASP A 551 -1.57 -0.89 -0.02
CA ASP A 551 -2.17 -0.55 -1.30
C ASP A 551 -1.33 -1.15 -2.45
N GLU A 552 -1.95 -1.86 -3.38
CA GLU A 552 -1.28 -2.59 -4.45
C GLU A 552 -0.34 -1.68 -5.25
N THR A 553 -0.76 -0.45 -5.49
CA THR A 553 0.05 0.57 -6.18
C THR A 553 1.34 0.91 -5.43
N ALA A 554 1.30 1.01 -4.09
CA ALA A 554 2.47 1.18 -3.26
C ALA A 554 3.29 -0.11 -3.14
N GLY A 555 2.63 -1.26 -2.99
CA GLY A 555 3.26 -2.58 -2.95
C GLY A 555 4.03 -2.92 -4.22
N GLN A 556 3.54 -2.52 -5.40
CA GLN A 556 4.26 -2.63 -6.66
C GLN A 556 5.53 -1.77 -6.69
N GLY A 557 5.50 -0.58 -6.06
CA GLY A 557 6.70 0.22 -5.82
C GLY A 557 7.75 -0.55 -5.03
N TYR A 558 7.36 -1.08 -3.87
CA TYR A 558 8.25 -1.88 -3.02
C TYR A 558 8.73 -3.17 -3.67
N MET A 559 7.91 -3.85 -4.47
CA MET A 559 8.33 -4.99 -5.29
C MET A 559 9.29 -4.58 -6.41
N GLY A 560 9.20 -3.35 -6.91
CA GLY A 560 10.17 -2.82 -7.87
C GLY A 560 11.56 -2.65 -7.24
N GLU A 561 11.64 -2.13 -6.02
CA GLU A 561 12.90 -1.99 -5.28
C GLU A 561 13.44 -3.33 -4.80
N ASN A 562 12.61 -4.03 -4.04
CA ASN A 562 12.96 -5.20 -3.27
C ASN A 562 12.52 -6.45 -4.03
N ALA A 563 12.72 -6.45 -5.36
CA ALA A 563 12.18 -7.46 -6.27
C ALA A 563 12.68 -8.88 -5.98
N ASP A 564 13.82 -9.00 -5.28
CA ASP A 564 14.41 -10.25 -4.82
C ASP A 564 14.06 -10.60 -3.37
N GLN A 565 13.30 -9.76 -2.67
CA GLN A 565 13.03 -9.87 -1.23
C GLN A 565 11.53 -9.88 -0.87
N VAL A 566 10.64 -9.23 -1.62
CA VAL A 566 9.20 -9.16 -1.30
C VAL A 566 8.30 -9.49 -2.49
N MET A 567 7.06 -9.90 -2.20
CA MET A 567 5.99 -10.13 -3.17
C MET A 567 4.62 -9.82 -2.58
N LEU A 568 3.68 -9.40 -3.41
CA LEU A 568 2.26 -9.30 -3.06
C LEU A 568 1.57 -10.66 -3.24
N ILE A 569 0.86 -11.14 -2.22
CA ILE A 569 0.09 -12.39 -2.26
C ILE A 569 -1.39 -12.20 -1.95
N GLY A 570 -2.20 -13.21 -2.28
CA GLY A 570 -3.64 -13.27 -2.04
C GLY A 570 -4.48 -12.23 -2.78
N ASP A 571 -5.78 -12.33 -2.56
CA ASP A 571 -6.78 -11.43 -3.13
C ASP A 571 -6.80 -10.08 -2.39
N SER A 572 -7.55 -9.12 -2.94
CA SER A 572 -7.81 -7.83 -2.30
C SER A 572 -8.53 -8.00 -0.96
N LEU A 573 -7.96 -7.39 0.08
CA LEU A 573 -8.51 -7.32 1.43
C LEU A 573 -9.59 -6.22 1.55
N ALA A 574 -9.39 -5.12 0.84
CA ALA A 574 -10.29 -3.99 0.75
C ALA A 574 -9.98 -3.21 -0.54
N SER A 575 -10.95 -2.46 -1.06
CA SER A 575 -10.71 -1.56 -2.19
C SER A 575 -11.26 -0.18 -1.89
N ASP A 576 -10.45 0.81 -2.20
CA ASP A 576 -10.62 2.17 -1.73
C ASP A 576 -10.22 3.17 -2.83
N TRP A 577 -10.95 4.27 -2.92
CA TRP A 577 -10.57 5.38 -3.80
C TRP A 577 -9.61 6.31 -3.09
N LEU A 578 -8.58 6.75 -3.81
CA LEU A 578 -7.63 7.76 -3.34
C LEU A 578 -8.07 9.15 -3.82
N GLY A 579 -7.99 10.14 -2.93
CA GLY A 579 -8.36 11.52 -3.17
C GLY A 579 -7.43 12.51 -2.48
N PHE A 580 -7.45 13.76 -2.92
CA PHE A 580 -6.80 14.86 -2.20
C PHE A 580 -7.75 15.41 -1.14
N ILE A 581 -7.22 15.81 0.01
CA ILE A 581 -8.04 16.38 1.09
C ILE A 581 -7.91 17.90 1.15
N PHE A 582 -9.00 18.55 1.56
CA PHE A 582 -9.10 20.00 1.72
C PHE A 582 -9.82 20.34 3.04
N PRO A 583 -9.63 21.56 3.59
CA PRO A 583 -10.48 22.04 4.68
C PRO A 583 -11.95 22.03 4.25
N THR A 584 -12.89 21.72 5.16
CA THR A 584 -14.32 21.68 4.85
C THR A 584 -14.83 23.01 4.27
N GLY A 585 -15.53 22.95 3.14
CA GLY A 585 -16.03 24.09 2.37
C GLY A 585 -14.96 24.79 1.52
N SER A 586 -13.88 24.09 1.16
CA SER A 586 -12.77 24.66 0.39
C SER A 586 -13.21 25.10 -1.01
N ASP A 587 -12.73 26.26 -1.44
CA ASP A 587 -12.97 26.77 -2.79
C ASP A 587 -12.06 26.14 -3.85
N LEU A 588 -11.12 25.27 -3.44
CA LEU A 588 -10.19 24.56 -4.32
C LEU A 588 -10.73 23.24 -4.85
N VAL A 589 -11.72 22.62 -4.20
CA VAL A 589 -12.27 21.32 -4.60
C VAL A 589 -12.73 21.34 -6.06
N ALA A 590 -13.60 22.30 -6.42
CA ALA A 590 -14.14 22.38 -7.77
C ALA A 590 -13.08 22.67 -8.86
N PRO A 591 -12.14 23.64 -8.68
CA PRO A 591 -11.01 23.81 -9.59
C PRO A 591 -10.13 22.58 -9.75
N ILE A 592 -9.73 21.92 -8.65
CA ILE A 592 -8.87 20.74 -8.70
C ILE A 592 -9.59 19.59 -9.42
N ASN A 593 -10.88 19.36 -9.12
CA ASN A 593 -11.69 18.36 -9.82
C ASN A 593 -11.82 18.66 -11.32
N ALA A 594 -11.95 19.93 -11.70
CA ALA A 594 -11.96 20.32 -13.11
C ALA A 594 -10.64 20.00 -13.83
N ALA A 595 -9.50 20.19 -13.16
CA ALA A 595 -8.19 19.83 -13.71
C ALA A 595 -8.01 18.30 -13.78
N LEU A 596 -8.36 17.57 -12.73
CA LEU A 596 -8.33 16.11 -12.69
C LEU A 596 -9.18 15.49 -13.79
N GLN A 597 -10.42 15.96 -13.96
CA GLN A 597 -11.29 15.50 -15.03
C GLN A 597 -10.71 15.81 -16.40
N SER A 598 -10.16 17.02 -16.60
CA SER A 598 -9.51 17.35 -17.86
C SER A 598 -8.28 16.47 -18.17
N MET A 599 -7.53 16.03 -17.17
CA MET A 599 -6.43 15.08 -17.32
C MET A 599 -6.92 13.66 -17.60
N LYS A 600 -8.10 13.27 -17.08
CA LYS A 600 -8.78 12.00 -17.45
C LYS A 600 -9.21 12.05 -18.91
N ASP A 601 -9.85 13.14 -19.33
CA ASP A 601 -10.41 13.32 -20.67
C ASP A 601 -9.35 13.27 -21.78
N ASP A 602 -8.18 13.89 -21.57
CA ASP A 602 -7.11 13.95 -22.58
C ASP A 602 -6.06 12.85 -22.45
N GLY A 603 -6.19 11.99 -21.44
CA GLY A 603 -5.31 10.85 -21.18
C GLY A 603 -4.03 11.19 -20.41
N THR A 604 -3.80 12.46 -20.03
CA THR A 604 -2.61 12.87 -19.26
C THR A 604 -2.53 12.13 -17.93
N LEU A 605 -3.66 11.92 -17.24
CA LEU A 605 -3.68 11.16 -16.00
C LEU A 605 -3.23 9.70 -16.21
N ASN A 606 -3.63 9.08 -17.32
CA ASN A 606 -3.19 7.73 -17.67
C ASN A 606 -1.69 7.68 -17.99
N GLU A 607 -1.12 8.71 -18.62
CA GLU A 607 0.32 8.79 -18.87
C GLU A 607 1.12 8.91 -17.57
N ILE A 608 0.65 9.74 -16.62
CA ILE A 608 1.25 9.86 -15.29
C ILE A 608 1.12 8.54 -14.52
N ASN A 609 -0.06 7.91 -14.52
CA ASN A 609 -0.28 6.62 -13.87
C ASN A 609 0.62 5.53 -14.46
N ALA A 610 0.72 5.43 -15.79
CA ALA A 610 1.57 4.45 -16.45
C ALA A 610 3.07 4.66 -16.14
N LYS A 611 3.49 5.91 -15.91
CA LYS A 611 4.86 6.24 -15.51
C LYS A 611 5.20 5.70 -14.12
N TRP A 612 4.30 5.84 -13.15
CA TRP A 612 4.57 5.56 -11.74
C TRP A 612 4.08 4.19 -11.24
N PHE A 613 3.06 3.60 -11.89
CA PHE A 613 2.46 2.31 -11.51
C PHE A 613 2.52 1.26 -12.63
N GLY A 614 3.18 1.55 -13.75
CA GLY A 614 3.34 0.60 -14.85
C GLY A 614 4.38 -0.48 -14.56
N ALA A 615 4.26 -1.65 -15.20
CA ALA A 615 5.22 -2.76 -15.07
C ALA A 615 6.66 -2.43 -15.52
N ASP A 616 6.84 -1.33 -16.26
CA ASP A 616 8.15 -0.81 -16.68
C ASP A 616 8.76 0.18 -15.68
N PHE A 617 8.03 0.54 -14.61
CA PHE A 617 8.54 1.38 -13.53
C PHE A 617 9.57 0.59 -12.73
N VAL A 618 10.83 0.99 -12.86
CA VAL A 618 11.97 0.44 -12.11
C VAL A 618 12.68 1.62 -11.48
N MET A 619 12.73 1.66 -10.16
CA MET A 619 13.47 2.67 -9.41
C MET A 619 14.67 1.99 -8.70
N ASP A 620 15.70 2.77 -8.41
CA ASP A 620 16.95 2.36 -7.76
C ASP A 620 16.95 3.02 -6.37
N TYR A 621 16.46 2.32 -5.34
CA TYR A 621 16.07 2.93 -4.05
C TYR A 621 17.20 2.91 -3.00
N ASP A 622 18.45 2.66 -3.40
CA ASP A 622 19.66 2.97 -2.61
C ASP A 622 19.78 4.48 -2.24
N ASN A 623 18.84 5.32 -2.70
CA ASN A 623 18.88 6.77 -2.66
C ASN A 623 17.54 7.46 -2.27
N ILE A 624 16.77 6.96 -1.29
CA ILE A 624 15.49 7.59 -0.87
C ILE A 624 15.55 8.11 0.58
N GLY A 625 15.09 9.35 0.79
CA GLY A 625 15.17 10.07 2.06
C GLY A 625 13.96 9.81 2.97
N CYS A 626 14.13 10.03 4.27
CA CYS A 626 13.12 9.82 5.32
C CYS A 626 11.88 10.76 5.31
N GLY A 627 11.69 11.59 4.28
CA GLY A 627 10.58 12.54 4.17
C GLY A 627 10.39 13.43 5.41
N ALA A 628 9.13 13.66 5.81
CA ALA A 628 8.70 14.48 6.95
C ALA A 628 9.23 14.01 8.30
N TYR A 629 9.71 12.78 8.36
CA TYR A 629 10.35 12.20 9.52
C TYR A 629 11.83 12.54 9.60
N CYS A 630 12.37 13.31 8.64
CA CYS A 630 13.74 13.81 8.59
C CYS A 630 14.00 15.06 9.46
N GLY A 631 12.98 15.68 10.05
CA GLY A 631 13.15 16.79 11.00
C GLY A 631 13.67 18.08 10.33
N SER A 632 13.20 19.24 10.79
CA SER A 632 13.34 20.53 10.09
C SER A 632 14.78 21.09 9.90
N ASP A 633 15.82 20.39 10.35
CA ASP A 633 17.23 20.80 10.27
C ASP A 633 18.09 19.86 9.40
N TYR A 634 17.50 18.84 8.77
CA TYR A 634 18.17 17.89 7.88
C TYR A 634 18.03 18.29 6.41
N ASP A 635 19.15 18.44 5.69
CA ASP A 635 19.16 18.85 4.28
C ASP A 635 19.07 17.69 3.28
N GLY A 636 18.80 16.47 3.76
CA GLY A 636 18.68 15.27 2.93
C GLY A 636 20.02 14.59 2.61
N THR A 637 21.17 15.19 2.91
CA THR A 637 22.47 14.73 2.40
C THR A 637 23.25 13.85 3.36
N LEU A 638 23.08 14.05 4.67
CA LEU A 638 23.82 13.30 5.70
C LEU A 638 23.35 11.83 5.79
N GLY A 639 24.25 10.89 5.56
CA GLY A 639 23.94 9.47 5.40
C GLY A 639 23.85 9.04 3.93
N SER A 640 24.07 9.95 2.98
CA SER A 640 24.33 9.59 1.58
C SER A 640 25.74 9.05 1.39
N ALA A 641 26.03 8.47 0.22
CA ALA A 641 27.37 8.01 -0.13
C ALA A 641 28.42 9.15 -0.17
N ASP A 642 27.98 10.40 -0.42
CA ASP A 642 28.85 11.57 -0.52
C ASP A 642 29.04 12.29 0.83
N ASP A 643 28.15 12.09 1.82
CA ASP A 643 28.28 12.61 3.19
C ASP A 643 27.87 11.56 4.23
N PRO A 644 28.71 10.52 4.47
CA PRO A 644 28.36 9.43 5.38
C PRO A 644 28.39 9.87 6.86
N ILE A 645 27.57 9.20 7.68
CA ILE A 645 27.57 9.40 9.14
C ILE A 645 28.86 8.79 9.72
N ASN A 646 29.61 9.57 10.49
CA ASN A 646 30.84 9.10 11.14
C ASN A 646 30.49 8.32 12.40
N VAL A 647 30.97 7.08 12.48
CA VAL A 647 30.81 6.21 13.65
C VAL A 647 32.17 6.02 14.30
N LEU A 648 32.29 6.53 15.53
CA LEU A 648 33.53 6.51 16.29
C LEU A 648 33.46 5.46 17.40
N PHE A 649 34.47 4.59 17.46
CA PHE A 649 34.65 3.66 18.57
C PHE A 649 35.89 4.00 19.38
N VAL A 650 35.77 3.98 20.71
CA VAL A 650 36.93 4.12 21.58
C VAL A 650 37.84 2.89 21.48
N PRO A 651 39.19 3.04 21.49
CA PRO A 651 40.12 1.92 21.38
C PRO A 651 40.23 1.12 22.70
N SER A 652 39.17 0.41 23.09
CA SER A 652 39.05 -0.22 24.41
C SER A 652 39.49 -1.68 24.47
N VAL A 653 39.41 -2.39 23.36
CA VAL A 653 39.63 -3.84 23.22
C VAL A 653 40.65 -4.15 22.11
N ASP A 654 40.45 -5.19 21.30
CA ASP A 654 41.36 -5.52 20.19
C ASP A 654 41.24 -4.50 19.04
N ILE A 655 42.16 -3.53 19.04
CA ILE A 655 42.16 -2.42 18.07
C ILE A 655 42.31 -2.92 16.63
N ASP A 656 43.13 -3.95 16.39
CA ASP A 656 43.34 -4.47 15.03
C ASP A 656 42.06 -5.14 14.52
N PHE A 657 41.36 -5.89 15.39
CA PHE A 657 40.05 -6.43 15.07
C PHE A 657 39.03 -5.33 14.81
N MET A 658 38.94 -4.32 15.68
CA MET A 658 37.99 -3.20 15.54
C MET A 658 38.16 -2.46 14.21
N ILE A 659 39.41 -2.18 13.82
CA ILE A 659 39.72 -1.54 12.52
C ILE A 659 39.34 -2.47 11.36
N SER A 660 39.64 -3.77 11.46
CA SER A 660 39.33 -4.73 10.40
C SER A 660 37.83 -5.00 10.23
N SER A 661 37.03 -4.79 11.28
CA SER A 661 35.58 -4.93 11.26
C SER A 661 34.86 -3.67 10.79
N GLY A 662 35.55 -2.55 10.54
CA GLY A 662 34.96 -1.29 10.12
C GLY A 662 34.03 -1.43 8.92
N ASP A 663 34.54 -1.97 7.80
CA ASP A 663 33.76 -2.20 6.57
C ASP A 663 32.53 -3.09 6.81
N LEU A 664 32.61 -4.07 7.73
CA LEU A 664 31.49 -4.95 8.08
C LEU A 664 30.43 -4.22 8.90
N ILE A 665 30.84 -3.31 9.79
CA ILE A 665 29.93 -2.46 10.57
C ILE A 665 29.25 -1.45 9.63
N GLU A 666 30.00 -0.82 8.71
CA GLU A 666 29.42 0.07 7.70
C GLU A 666 28.37 -0.64 6.87
N THR A 667 28.69 -1.83 6.37
CA THR A 667 27.76 -2.66 5.59
C THR A 667 26.54 -3.05 6.43
N GLY A 668 26.76 -3.53 7.66
CA GLY A 668 25.68 -3.98 8.54
C GLY A 668 24.72 -2.86 8.93
N LEU A 669 25.27 -1.69 9.29
CA LEU A 669 24.46 -0.51 9.62
C LEU A 669 23.77 0.06 8.39
N LYS A 670 24.42 0.04 7.22
CA LYS A 670 23.79 0.42 5.95
C LYS A 670 22.60 -0.48 5.62
N SER A 671 22.78 -1.80 5.71
CA SER A 671 21.67 -2.74 5.52
C SER A 671 20.54 -2.55 6.54
N ALA A 672 20.85 -2.13 7.77
CA ALA A 672 19.87 -1.93 8.82
C ALA A 672 19.14 -0.57 8.79
N THR A 673 19.69 0.44 8.10
CA THR A 673 19.17 1.83 8.15
C THR A 673 18.94 2.47 6.79
N GLY A 674 19.49 1.90 5.71
CA GLY A 674 19.59 2.55 4.40
C GLY A 674 20.65 3.65 4.31
N LEU A 675 21.32 4.01 5.41
CA LEU A 675 22.27 5.12 5.47
C LEU A 675 23.71 4.65 5.27
N ASN A 676 24.57 5.52 4.75
CA ASN A 676 26.00 5.25 4.60
C ASN A 676 26.75 5.75 5.83
N PHE A 677 27.67 4.92 6.30
CA PHE A 677 28.48 5.19 7.48
C PHE A 677 29.96 5.15 7.13
N ASN A 678 30.76 5.87 7.92
CA ASN A 678 32.21 5.80 7.91
C ASN A 678 32.68 5.46 9.32
N VAL A 679 33.22 4.25 9.50
CA VAL A 679 33.62 3.74 10.81
C VAL A 679 35.09 4.03 11.06
N SER A 680 35.41 4.61 12.21
CA SER A 680 36.79 4.83 12.60
C SER A 680 37.03 4.63 14.10
N VAL A 681 38.29 4.35 14.44
CA VAL A 681 38.77 4.15 15.81
C VAL A 681 39.82 5.23 16.09
N PRO A 682 39.47 6.31 16.82
CA PRO A 682 40.43 7.35 17.18
C PRO A 682 41.56 6.83 18.06
N THR A 683 42.65 7.60 18.16
CA THR A 683 43.89 7.15 18.82
C THR A 683 43.82 7.09 20.35
N SER A 684 42.76 7.63 20.96
CA SER A 684 42.53 7.66 22.41
C SER A 684 41.07 7.97 22.71
N TYR A 685 40.65 7.77 23.95
CA TYR A 685 39.28 8.07 24.38
C TYR A 685 38.98 9.57 24.32
N ALA A 686 39.96 10.41 24.68
CA ALA A 686 39.83 11.86 24.59
C ALA A 686 39.69 12.32 23.13
N ALA A 687 40.47 11.74 22.21
CA ALA A 687 40.37 12.05 20.78
C ALA A 687 38.97 11.74 20.22
N THR A 688 38.33 10.66 20.66
CA THR A 688 36.94 10.35 20.29
C THR A 688 35.99 11.47 20.69
N ILE A 689 36.08 11.96 21.93
CA ILE A 689 35.22 13.05 22.41
C ILE A 689 35.51 14.38 21.70
N GLU A 690 36.78 14.70 21.48
CA GLU A 690 37.18 15.90 20.72
C GLU A 690 36.64 15.87 19.28
N GLU A 691 36.67 14.71 18.63
CA GLU A 691 36.15 14.52 17.27
C GLU A 691 34.62 14.64 17.22
N MET A 692 33.89 14.03 18.17
CA MET A 692 32.44 14.23 18.30
C MET A 692 32.08 15.72 18.47
N CYS A 693 32.81 16.45 19.30
CA CYS A 693 32.57 17.89 19.49
C CYS A 693 33.00 18.74 18.28
N ALA A 694 33.96 18.28 17.48
CA ALA A 694 34.42 18.97 16.28
C ALA A 694 33.49 18.78 15.07
N SER A 695 32.71 17.69 15.07
CA SER A 695 31.82 17.26 13.99
C SER A 695 30.37 17.12 14.51
N PRO A 696 29.74 18.24 14.92
CA PRO A 696 28.55 18.22 15.76
C PRO A 696 27.29 17.71 15.06
N THR A 697 27.26 17.70 13.72
CA THR A 697 26.07 17.40 12.93
C THR A 697 26.03 15.99 12.35
N ASN A 698 27.16 15.27 12.27
CA ASN A 698 27.24 14.02 11.50
C ASN A 698 27.96 12.88 12.21
N THR A 699 28.13 12.95 13.55
CA THR A 699 28.95 12.00 14.29
C THR A 699 28.18 11.27 15.38
N ILE A 700 28.42 9.96 15.47
CA ILE A 700 27.94 9.06 16.51
C ILE A 700 29.16 8.45 17.19
N GLY A 701 29.15 8.37 18.52
CA GLY A 701 30.22 7.78 19.31
C GLY A 701 29.73 6.65 20.18
N PHE A 702 30.44 5.54 20.15
CA PHE A 702 30.32 4.46 21.13
C PHE A 702 31.34 4.71 22.24
N ILE A 703 30.87 5.34 23.31
CA ILE A 703 31.72 5.93 24.35
C ILE A 703 31.35 5.41 25.74
N PRO A 704 32.32 5.27 26.65
CA PRO A 704 32.04 4.80 28.00
C PRO A 704 31.36 5.91 28.82
N ALA A 705 30.75 5.53 29.95
CA ALA A 705 29.99 6.45 30.80
C ALA A 705 30.72 7.74 31.21
N MET A 706 32.02 7.68 31.53
CA MET A 706 32.83 8.87 31.81
C MET A 706 33.06 9.73 30.55
N GLY A 707 33.32 9.09 29.41
CA GLY A 707 33.48 9.77 28.12
C GLY A 707 32.21 10.51 27.72
N TYR A 708 31.05 9.88 27.92
CA TYR A 708 29.75 10.51 27.73
C TYR A 708 29.58 11.76 28.61
N VAL A 709 29.81 11.66 29.93
CA VAL A 709 29.67 12.81 30.84
C VAL A 709 30.60 13.96 30.45
N LEU A 710 31.81 13.65 29.99
CA LEU A 710 32.77 14.62 29.48
C LEU A 710 32.26 15.30 28.20
N GLY A 711 31.80 14.54 27.20
CA GLY A 711 31.26 15.07 25.95
C GLY A 711 29.98 15.90 26.15
N ASN A 712 29.07 15.42 27.01
CA ASN A 712 27.85 16.11 27.39
C ASN A 712 28.16 17.46 28.06
N THR A 713 29.13 17.48 28.98
CA THR A 713 29.55 18.73 29.65
C THR A 713 30.28 19.69 28.70
N LEU A 714 31.07 19.15 27.76
CA LEU A 714 31.93 19.94 26.88
C LEU A 714 31.16 20.61 25.75
N CYS A 715 30.35 19.84 25.03
CA CYS A 715 29.70 20.29 23.81
C CYS A 715 28.22 19.91 23.70
N GLY A 716 27.68 19.10 24.63
CA GLY A 716 26.27 18.71 24.62
C GLY A 716 25.97 17.38 23.91
N VAL A 717 26.94 16.45 23.88
CA VAL A 717 26.69 15.06 23.42
C VAL A 717 25.49 14.45 24.17
N GLU A 718 24.64 13.73 23.44
CA GLU A 718 23.40 13.14 23.95
C GLU A 718 23.43 11.61 23.85
N PRO A 719 22.99 10.86 24.88
CA PRO A 719 23.00 9.40 24.88
C PRO A 719 21.72 8.87 24.23
N ALA A 720 21.79 7.69 23.61
CA ALA A 720 20.63 7.07 22.98
C ALA A 720 20.47 5.60 23.35
N LEU A 721 21.50 4.79 23.09
CA LEU A 721 21.51 3.36 23.43
C LEU A 721 22.60 3.05 24.43
N ALA A 722 22.36 2.04 25.26
CA ALA A 722 23.38 1.32 25.99
C ALA A 722 23.40 -0.14 25.56
N SER A 723 24.60 -0.71 25.58
CA SER A 723 24.78 -2.15 25.38
C SER A 723 24.09 -2.95 26.48
N GLU A 724 23.52 -4.09 26.14
CA GLU A 724 23.16 -5.15 27.09
C GLU A 724 24.02 -6.39 26.81
N ARG A 725 24.70 -6.88 27.85
CA ARG A 725 25.61 -8.02 27.78
C ARG A 725 25.12 -9.13 28.69
N TYR A 726 24.61 -10.20 28.09
CA TYR A 726 24.12 -11.39 28.78
C TYR A 726 23.06 -11.09 29.86
N GLY A 727 22.13 -10.18 29.55
CA GLY A 727 21.06 -9.76 30.48
C GLY A 727 21.43 -8.59 31.39
N TRP A 728 22.61 -7.98 31.21
CA TRP A 728 23.09 -6.88 32.03
C TRP A 728 23.26 -5.60 31.21
N ASN A 729 22.47 -4.59 31.56
CA ASN A 729 22.63 -3.21 31.07
C ASN A 729 23.61 -2.37 31.92
N VAL A 730 24.34 -3.02 32.81
CA VAL A 730 25.40 -2.47 33.65
C VAL A 730 26.62 -3.40 33.60
N TYR A 731 27.78 -2.88 33.97
CA TYR A 731 29.00 -3.65 34.18
C TYR A 731 29.73 -3.18 35.44
N TRP A 732 30.89 -3.75 35.74
CA TRP A 732 31.69 -3.35 36.90
C TRP A 732 33.16 -3.15 36.50
N ALA A 733 33.93 -2.50 37.37
CA ALA A 733 35.38 -2.59 37.32
C ALA A 733 35.84 -3.85 38.05
N GLU A 734 36.77 -4.60 37.46
CA GLU A 734 37.53 -5.64 38.16
C GLU A 734 38.92 -5.17 38.54
N PHE A 735 39.44 -5.75 39.62
CA PHE A 735 40.81 -5.55 40.09
C PHE A 735 41.57 -6.87 39.93
N LEU A 736 42.47 -6.94 38.97
CA LEU A 736 43.19 -8.15 38.60
C LEU A 736 44.59 -8.18 39.22
N VAL A 737 44.96 -9.31 39.81
CA VAL A 737 46.30 -9.56 40.35
C VAL A 737 46.86 -10.89 39.86
N ALA A 738 48.18 -11.07 39.90
CA ALA A 738 48.77 -12.39 39.71
C ALA A 738 48.15 -13.40 40.71
N ARG A 739 47.80 -14.59 40.24
CA ARG A 739 47.06 -15.59 41.03
C ARG A 739 47.87 -16.04 42.26
N ASP A 740 49.19 -16.13 42.13
CA ASP A 740 50.14 -16.47 43.20
C ASP A 740 50.57 -15.28 44.08
N SER A 741 50.05 -14.07 43.81
CA SER A 741 50.34 -12.87 44.60
C SER A 741 49.86 -12.97 46.05
N SER A 742 50.50 -12.18 46.91
CA SER A 742 50.13 -12.05 48.32
C SER A 742 48.90 -11.15 48.55
N TYR A 743 48.42 -10.42 47.55
CA TYR A 743 47.31 -9.46 47.69
C TYR A 743 45.98 -10.19 47.90
N LYS A 744 45.26 -9.95 49.01
CA LYS A 744 43.99 -10.63 49.32
C LYS A 744 42.80 -9.69 49.44
N THR A 745 43.07 -8.40 49.60
CA THR A 745 42.08 -7.32 49.67
C THR A 745 42.60 -6.11 48.91
N LEU A 746 41.71 -5.20 48.51
CA LEU A 746 42.11 -3.95 47.86
C LEU A 746 43.14 -3.15 48.68
N LYS A 747 43.05 -3.18 50.01
CA LYS A 747 44.03 -2.52 50.90
C LYS A 747 45.45 -3.06 50.78
N ASP A 748 45.62 -4.29 50.32
CA ASP A 748 46.95 -4.86 50.13
C ASP A 748 47.67 -4.25 48.91
N LEU A 749 46.95 -3.51 48.04
CA LEU A 749 47.50 -2.82 46.87
C LEU A 749 48.25 -1.52 47.20
N GLU A 750 48.38 -1.16 48.48
CA GLU A 750 49.17 0.00 48.92
C GLU A 750 50.60 -0.06 48.38
N GLY A 751 50.97 0.94 47.57
CA GLY A 751 52.28 1.06 46.92
C GLY A 751 52.53 0.11 45.76
N ALA A 752 51.56 -0.72 45.36
CA ALA A 752 51.68 -1.65 44.23
C ALA A 752 51.59 -0.91 42.88
N SER A 753 52.31 -1.37 41.85
CA SER A 753 52.18 -0.80 40.50
C SER A 753 50.85 -1.16 39.84
N TRP A 754 50.24 -0.17 39.20
CA TRP A 754 48.89 -0.20 38.67
C TRP A 754 48.90 -0.05 37.15
N ALA A 755 48.48 -1.08 36.42
CA ALA A 755 48.15 -0.97 35.01
C ALA A 755 46.67 -0.66 34.77
N TYR A 756 46.37 0.33 33.94
CA TYR A 756 45.01 0.70 33.56
C TYR A 756 44.96 1.02 32.07
N PRO A 757 43.80 0.90 31.41
CA PRO A 757 43.67 1.12 29.97
C PRO A 757 44.01 2.55 29.54
N ASP A 758 43.22 3.53 29.99
CA ASP A 758 43.28 4.94 29.61
C ASP A 758 42.70 5.77 30.77
N ALA A 759 43.17 6.99 30.96
CA ALA A 759 42.71 7.87 32.04
C ALA A 759 41.23 8.28 31.91
N GLY A 760 40.65 8.20 30.71
CA GLY A 760 39.22 8.39 30.44
C GLY A 760 38.37 7.13 30.59
N SER A 761 38.96 6.00 31.02
CA SER A 761 38.21 4.77 31.24
C SER A 761 37.40 4.81 32.54
N THR A 762 36.09 4.56 32.44
CA THR A 762 35.20 4.51 33.60
C THR A 762 35.59 3.39 34.58
N SER A 763 35.73 2.17 34.09
CA SER A 763 36.09 0.99 34.90
C SER A 763 37.59 0.86 35.13
N GLY A 764 38.38 1.31 34.16
CA GLY A 764 39.84 1.24 34.22
C GLY A 764 40.45 2.27 35.15
N PHE A 765 39.87 3.46 35.29
CA PHE A 765 40.52 4.57 36.00
C PHE A 765 39.61 5.27 37.01
N LEU A 766 38.42 5.75 36.62
CA LEU A 766 37.56 6.57 37.47
C LEU A 766 37.08 5.84 38.74
N PHE A 767 36.40 4.71 38.56
CA PHE A 767 35.87 3.92 39.70
C PHE A 767 36.99 3.39 40.60
N PRO A 768 38.09 2.82 40.06
CA PRO A 768 39.27 2.47 40.85
C PRO A 768 39.84 3.65 41.66
N SER A 769 40.05 4.82 41.03
CA SER A 769 40.62 5.99 41.71
C SER A 769 39.76 6.45 42.88
N ALA A 770 38.45 6.54 42.68
CA ALA A 770 37.53 6.90 43.74
C ALA A 770 37.49 5.87 44.87
N LEU A 771 37.61 4.58 44.55
CA LEU A 771 37.67 3.52 45.54
C LEU A 771 38.98 3.54 46.34
N TYR A 772 40.10 3.86 45.69
CA TYR A 772 41.37 4.04 46.40
C TYR A 772 41.31 5.22 47.36
N ASP A 773 40.73 6.34 46.96
CA ASP A 773 40.54 7.51 47.82
C ASP A 773 39.65 7.20 49.03
N ASP A 774 38.51 6.52 48.82
CA ASP A 774 37.60 6.13 49.91
C ASP A 774 38.26 5.16 50.90
N LEU A 775 39.06 4.23 50.39
CA LEU A 775 39.79 3.25 51.20
C LEU A 775 41.11 3.78 51.79
N GLY A 776 41.56 4.96 51.35
CA GLY A 776 42.83 5.58 51.73
C GLY A 776 44.06 4.82 51.20
N ILE A 777 43.97 4.26 49.99
CA ILE A 777 45.04 3.50 49.31
C ILE A 777 45.83 4.45 48.43
N THR A 778 47.16 4.45 48.57
CA THR A 778 48.08 5.14 47.64
C THR A 778 48.78 4.11 46.76
N VAL A 779 48.41 4.05 45.49
CA VAL A 779 49.03 3.18 44.49
C VAL A 779 50.44 3.67 44.13
N GLY A 780 51.29 2.74 43.66
CA GLY A 780 52.67 2.99 43.26
C GLY A 780 52.80 3.57 41.85
N GLU A 781 53.61 2.92 41.00
CA GLU A 781 53.77 3.31 39.60
C GLU A 781 52.49 3.11 38.82
N LYS A 782 52.04 4.14 38.09
CA LYS A 782 50.87 4.13 37.21
C LYS A 782 51.33 3.83 35.77
N ILE A 783 50.76 2.81 35.14
CA ILE A 783 51.09 2.35 33.80
C ILE A 783 49.82 2.43 32.93
N GLU A 784 49.77 3.42 32.05
CA GLU A 784 48.71 3.53 31.06
C GLU A 784 49.02 2.57 29.89
N ALA A 785 48.19 1.53 29.75
CA ALA A 785 48.44 0.40 28.87
C ALA A 785 47.82 0.56 27.47
N GLY A 786 46.94 1.55 27.28
CA GLY A 786 46.25 1.87 26.03
C GLY A 786 44.95 1.09 25.77
N GLY A 787 44.59 0.12 26.61
CA GLY A 787 43.37 -0.69 26.46
C GLY A 787 43.24 -1.78 27.52
N HIS A 788 42.06 -2.38 27.64
CA HIS A 788 41.78 -3.37 28.70
C HIS A 788 42.65 -4.62 28.52
N SER A 789 42.76 -5.14 27.30
CA SER A 789 43.60 -6.29 26.95
C SER A 789 45.06 -6.09 27.35
N ALA A 790 45.60 -4.87 27.13
CA ALA A 790 46.98 -4.53 27.47
C ALA A 790 47.19 -4.41 28.99
N ALA A 791 46.22 -3.88 29.73
CA ALA A 791 46.28 -3.82 31.20
C ALA A 791 46.30 -5.23 31.82
N VAL A 792 45.49 -6.16 31.31
CA VAL A 792 45.52 -7.57 31.74
C VAL A 792 46.87 -8.21 31.42
N LYS A 793 47.41 -7.99 30.21
CA LYS A 793 48.73 -8.50 29.80
C LYS A 793 49.86 -8.00 30.69
N ALA A 794 49.80 -6.75 31.15
CA ALA A 794 50.82 -6.20 32.04
C ALA A 794 50.92 -7.00 33.35
N VAL A 795 49.79 -7.43 33.92
CA VAL A 795 49.81 -8.31 35.11
C VAL A 795 50.25 -9.73 34.75
N TYR A 796 49.74 -10.27 33.65
CA TYR A 796 50.11 -11.61 33.17
C TYR A 796 51.62 -11.75 32.93
N ASN A 797 52.27 -10.71 32.40
CA ASN A 797 53.70 -10.65 32.13
C ASN A 797 54.54 -10.27 33.37
N GLY A 798 53.90 -9.85 34.46
CA GLY A 798 54.57 -9.35 35.67
C GLY A 798 55.21 -7.96 35.50
N GLU A 799 54.68 -7.16 34.57
CA GLU A 799 55.06 -5.77 34.34
C GLU A 799 54.35 -4.81 35.31
N ALA A 800 53.17 -5.20 35.79
CA ALA A 800 52.42 -4.52 36.85
C ALA A 800 52.05 -5.49 37.98
N ASP A 801 51.97 -5.01 39.22
CA ASP A 801 51.53 -5.80 40.37
C ASP A 801 50.03 -6.12 40.28
N PHE A 802 49.24 -5.18 39.75
CA PHE A 802 47.82 -5.33 39.52
C PHE A 802 47.33 -4.48 38.34
N ALA A 803 46.14 -4.80 37.82
CA ALA A 803 45.46 -4.05 36.78
C ALA A 803 43.99 -3.83 37.10
N THR A 804 43.38 -2.85 36.45
CA THR A 804 41.94 -2.63 36.46
C THR A 804 41.36 -2.69 35.07
N ALA A 805 40.22 -3.35 34.94
CA ALA A 805 39.56 -3.54 33.66
C ALA A 805 38.04 -3.66 33.83
N TYR A 806 37.31 -3.93 32.74
CA TYR A 806 35.89 -4.21 32.81
C TYR A 806 35.64 -5.64 33.31
N PHE A 807 34.61 -5.79 34.11
CA PHE A 807 34.08 -7.07 34.56
C PHE A 807 32.72 -7.30 33.92
N SER A 808 32.59 -8.43 33.24
CA SER A 808 31.30 -9.00 32.85
C SER A 808 31.14 -10.35 33.57
N PRO A 809 29.99 -10.61 34.22
CA PRO A 809 29.76 -11.88 34.92
C PRO A 809 29.99 -13.10 34.02
N PRO A 810 30.61 -14.18 34.52
CA PRO A 810 30.76 -15.40 33.73
C PRO A 810 29.42 -16.08 33.50
N LEU A 811 29.27 -16.79 32.39
CA LEU A 811 28.13 -17.72 32.24
C LEU A 811 28.40 -18.96 33.06
N LEU A 812 27.49 -19.27 33.98
CA LEU A 812 27.56 -20.42 34.85
C LEU A 812 27.12 -21.70 34.11
N PRO A 813 27.64 -22.89 34.48
CA PRO A 813 27.13 -24.17 33.97
C PRO A 813 25.66 -24.41 34.34
N GLU A 814 25.22 -23.93 35.51
CA GLU A 814 23.85 -23.97 35.99
C GLU A 814 23.52 -22.67 36.74
N GLY A 815 22.35 -22.08 36.48
CA GLY A 815 21.91 -20.83 37.12
C GLY A 815 22.45 -19.57 36.45
N THR A 816 22.26 -18.42 37.12
CA THR A 816 22.79 -17.12 36.71
C THR A 816 23.62 -16.51 37.83
N TRP A 817 24.71 -15.84 37.48
CA TRP A 817 25.53 -15.12 38.45
C TRP A 817 24.70 -14.00 39.07
N ALA A 818 24.80 -13.83 40.39
CA ALA A 818 24.11 -12.79 41.12
C ALA A 818 25.09 -11.90 41.89
N LEU A 819 24.70 -10.64 42.09
CA LEU A 819 25.50 -9.69 42.87
C LEU A 819 25.75 -10.24 44.29
N GLY A 820 27.03 -10.41 44.63
CA GLY A 820 27.49 -11.02 45.88
C GLY A 820 28.06 -12.43 45.73
N ASP A 821 27.90 -13.07 44.57
CA ASP A 821 28.67 -14.25 44.20
C ASP A 821 30.16 -13.89 44.03
N ALA A 822 31.03 -14.91 44.14
CA ALA A 822 32.44 -14.70 43.88
C ALA A 822 32.64 -14.23 42.43
N PRO A 823 33.40 -13.15 42.17
CA PRO A 823 33.56 -12.64 40.81
C PRO A 823 34.49 -13.53 39.97
N ASP A 824 35.38 -14.29 40.61
CA ASP A 824 36.35 -15.14 39.91
C ASP A 824 35.87 -16.58 39.73
N ILE A 825 36.49 -17.29 38.78
CA ILE A 825 36.25 -18.71 38.53
C ILE A 825 36.60 -19.54 39.78
N PRO A 826 35.77 -20.53 40.17
CA PRO A 826 36.07 -21.40 41.31
C PRO A 826 37.42 -22.10 41.19
N ASP A 827 38.18 -22.16 42.29
CA ASP A 827 39.55 -22.69 42.32
C ASP A 827 39.65 -24.11 41.73
N GLU A 828 38.62 -24.94 41.92
CA GLU A 828 38.55 -26.30 41.38
C GLU A 828 38.47 -26.38 39.85
N MET A 829 37.99 -25.32 39.18
CA MET A 829 37.81 -25.28 37.71
C MET A 829 39.02 -24.67 36.99
N ILE A 830 39.96 -24.07 37.72
CA ILE A 830 41.08 -23.30 37.15
C ILE A 830 41.99 -24.13 36.25
N GLU A 831 42.29 -25.37 36.64
CA GLU A 831 43.12 -26.28 35.85
C GLU A 831 42.41 -26.77 34.57
N GLU A 832 41.08 -26.65 34.51
CA GLU A 832 40.26 -26.99 33.34
C GLU A 832 40.08 -25.81 32.37
N CYS A 833 40.61 -24.62 32.72
CA CYS A 833 40.51 -23.44 31.87
C CYS A 833 41.31 -23.60 30.57
N ALA A 834 40.62 -23.54 29.44
CA ALA A 834 41.24 -23.57 28.11
C ALA A 834 40.35 -22.88 27.07
N VAL A 835 40.97 -22.48 25.96
CA VAL A 835 40.24 -22.06 24.77
C VAL A 835 39.62 -23.27 24.08
N ASN A 836 38.30 -23.26 23.87
CA ASN A 836 37.59 -24.36 23.22
C ASN A 836 37.69 -24.29 21.69
N GLU A 837 37.09 -25.25 20.99
CA GLU A 837 37.10 -25.32 19.51
C GLU A 837 36.42 -24.12 18.82
N LYS A 838 35.57 -23.39 19.54
CA LYS A 838 34.91 -22.16 19.07
C LYS A 838 35.70 -20.89 19.42
N GLY A 839 36.94 -21.03 19.88
CA GLY A 839 37.77 -19.89 20.27
C GLY A 839 37.41 -19.29 21.63
N ARG A 840 36.47 -19.85 22.40
CA ARG A 840 35.99 -19.26 23.66
C ARG A 840 36.78 -19.74 24.86
N LEU A 841 37.08 -18.85 25.81
CA LEU A 841 37.74 -19.20 27.06
C LEU A 841 36.75 -19.84 28.04
N MET A 842 36.90 -21.16 28.26
CA MET A 842 36.01 -21.97 29.08
C MET A 842 36.77 -22.57 30.26
N CYS A 843 36.17 -22.60 31.44
CA CYS A 843 36.72 -23.23 32.65
C CYS A 843 35.75 -24.28 33.17
N GLY A 844 35.96 -25.55 32.79
CA GLY A 844 34.96 -26.60 32.98
C GLY A 844 33.67 -26.24 32.21
N GLY A 845 32.60 -25.92 32.94
CA GLY A 845 31.34 -25.44 32.37
C GLY A 845 31.14 -23.92 32.40
N TYR A 846 32.09 -23.15 32.92
CA TYR A 846 32.00 -21.69 33.01
C TYR A 846 32.52 -21.02 31.74
N ARG A 847 31.82 -19.99 31.23
CA ARG A 847 32.34 -19.11 30.16
C ARG A 847 32.89 -17.83 30.79
N VAL A 848 34.16 -17.54 30.55
CA VAL A 848 34.80 -16.29 31.01
C VAL A 848 34.44 -15.17 30.05
N LEU A 849 33.96 -14.04 30.57
CA LEU A 849 33.48 -12.89 29.78
C LEU A 849 34.16 -11.56 30.17
N ASP A 850 34.93 -11.54 31.25
CA ASP A 850 35.72 -10.37 31.67
C ASP A 850 36.93 -10.11 30.76
N ALA A 851 37.70 -9.07 31.06
CA ALA A 851 38.80 -8.62 30.22
C ALA A 851 39.88 -9.69 29.98
N ARG A 852 39.98 -10.76 30.79
CA ARG A 852 40.90 -11.87 30.52
C ARG A 852 40.55 -12.64 29.25
N ALA A 853 39.27 -12.70 28.87
CA ALA A 853 38.84 -13.35 27.64
C ALA A 853 39.45 -12.70 26.39
N SER A 854 39.70 -11.39 26.42
CA SER A 854 40.26 -10.63 25.28
C SER A 854 41.69 -11.06 24.89
N ILE A 855 42.43 -11.72 25.78
CA ILE A 855 43.82 -12.11 25.54
C ILE A 855 44.01 -13.63 25.41
N ARG A 856 42.91 -14.37 25.31
CA ARG A 856 42.90 -15.84 25.32
C ARG A 856 43.72 -16.50 24.21
N GLU A 857 43.87 -15.84 23.06
CA GLU A 857 44.69 -16.36 21.96
C GLU A 857 46.19 -16.27 22.26
N GLU A 858 46.64 -15.15 22.83
CA GLU A 858 48.04 -14.90 23.17
C GLU A 858 48.44 -15.53 24.52
N ALA A 859 47.49 -15.60 25.45
CA ALA A 859 47.64 -16.07 26.81
C ALA A 859 46.50 -17.05 27.18
N PRO A 860 46.46 -18.26 26.59
CA PRO A 860 45.40 -19.23 26.84
C PRO A 860 45.35 -19.74 28.29
N ASP A 861 46.41 -19.52 29.06
CA ASP A 861 46.51 -19.84 30.50
C ASP A 861 46.32 -18.61 31.41
N VAL A 862 45.69 -17.54 30.91
CA VAL A 862 45.50 -16.29 31.66
C VAL A 862 44.77 -16.49 32.98
N VAL A 863 43.72 -17.32 33.04
CA VAL A 863 42.92 -17.54 34.27
C VAL A 863 43.73 -18.27 35.35
N GLN A 864 44.66 -19.14 34.92
CA GLN A 864 45.59 -19.85 35.79
C GLN A 864 46.64 -18.91 36.40
N LYS A 865 46.95 -17.79 35.73
CA LYS A 865 47.98 -16.84 36.18
C LYS A 865 47.44 -15.54 36.74
N VAL A 866 46.22 -15.14 36.41
CA VAL A 866 45.61 -13.87 36.80
C VAL A 866 44.22 -14.13 37.38
N ARG A 867 43.94 -13.51 38.52
CA ARG A 867 42.69 -13.66 39.26
C ARG A 867 42.06 -12.33 39.60
N ILE A 868 40.73 -12.34 39.75
CA ILE A 868 39.99 -11.18 40.24
C ILE A 868 40.14 -11.10 41.75
N LEU A 869 40.53 -9.93 42.24
CA LEU A 869 40.69 -9.59 43.65
C LEU A 869 39.37 -9.07 44.23
N ASP A 870 38.71 -8.18 43.51
CA ASP A 870 37.44 -7.54 43.89
C ASP A 870 36.77 -6.92 42.65
N ILE A 871 35.54 -6.43 42.81
CA ILE A 871 34.82 -5.65 41.81
C ILE A 871 34.24 -4.35 42.39
N SER A 872 33.95 -3.35 41.55
CA SER A 872 33.34 -2.08 41.99
C SER A 872 31.83 -2.17 42.25
N ALA A 873 31.19 -1.03 42.50
CA ALA A 873 29.75 -0.87 42.31
C ALA A 873 29.37 -0.88 40.81
N GLU A 874 28.08 -1.01 40.52
CA GLU A 874 27.53 -1.02 39.16
C GLU A 874 27.88 0.26 38.40
N ILE A 875 28.24 0.08 37.14
CA ILE A 875 28.58 1.13 36.18
C ILE A 875 27.55 1.05 35.04
N PRO A 876 26.88 2.15 34.67
CA PRO A 876 26.04 2.19 33.47
C PRO A 876 26.86 1.75 32.25
N ASN A 877 26.30 0.89 31.40
CA ASN A 877 27.00 0.41 30.22
C ASN A 877 27.40 1.55 29.26
N ASP A 878 28.37 1.21 28.41
CA ASP A 878 28.84 2.10 27.37
C ASP A 878 27.68 2.46 26.43
N THR A 879 27.66 3.71 26.01
CA THR A 879 26.53 4.29 25.28
C THR A 879 26.91 4.60 23.83
N MET A 880 25.97 4.32 22.93
CA MET A 880 25.91 5.00 21.65
C MET A 880 25.33 6.39 21.89
N SER A 881 26.09 7.42 21.57
CA SER A 881 25.73 8.81 21.78
C SER A 881 25.85 9.62 20.50
N PHE A 882 24.95 10.58 20.32
CA PHE A 882 24.93 11.52 19.21
C PHE A 882 25.70 12.79 19.56
N ALA A 883 26.38 13.35 18.56
CA ALA A 883 26.95 14.69 18.64
C ALA A 883 25.83 15.75 18.84
N PRO A 884 26.15 16.93 19.42
CA PRO A 884 25.14 17.87 19.94
C PRO A 884 24.15 18.44 18.92
N ASP A 885 24.55 18.61 17.66
CA ASP A 885 23.70 19.17 16.59
C ASP A 885 23.30 18.08 15.59
N PHE A 886 23.32 16.81 16.00
CA PHE A 886 22.91 15.69 15.14
C PHE A 886 21.41 15.78 14.85
N PRO A 887 20.96 15.66 13.59
CA PRO A 887 19.56 15.81 13.23
C PRO A 887 18.64 14.85 14.00
N GLU A 888 17.63 15.40 14.68
CA GLU A 888 16.78 14.66 15.61
C GLU A 888 16.08 13.47 14.97
N ALA A 889 15.59 13.67 13.75
CA ALA A 889 15.00 12.65 12.92
C ALA A 889 15.90 11.44 12.63
N LEU A 890 17.16 11.69 12.30
CA LEU A 890 18.11 10.61 12.06
C LEU A 890 18.47 9.88 13.35
N LYS A 891 18.33 10.51 14.51
CA LYS A 891 18.62 9.84 15.80
C LYS A 891 17.73 8.62 15.97
N THR A 892 16.43 8.72 15.67
CA THR A 892 15.49 7.60 15.76
C THR A 892 15.84 6.50 14.77
N ALA A 893 15.98 6.84 13.49
CA ALA A 893 16.31 5.87 12.44
C ALA A 893 17.61 5.10 12.73
N VAL A 894 18.66 5.80 13.15
CA VAL A 894 19.93 5.15 13.50
C VAL A 894 19.80 4.34 14.79
N THR A 895 19.07 4.84 15.79
CA THR A 895 18.85 4.11 17.04
C THR A 895 18.12 2.79 16.80
N ASP A 896 17.07 2.80 16.00
CA ASP A 896 16.29 1.61 15.72
C ASP A 896 17.03 0.65 14.78
N GLY A 897 17.74 1.16 13.77
CA GLY A 897 18.61 0.34 12.93
C GLY A 897 19.76 -0.30 13.71
N VAL A 898 20.35 0.38 14.69
CA VAL A 898 21.37 -0.23 15.57
C VAL A 898 20.75 -1.31 16.45
N LYS A 899 19.60 -1.07 17.09
CA LYS A 899 18.88 -2.11 17.87
C LYS A 899 18.57 -3.32 17.02
N PHE A 900 18.07 -3.10 15.80
CA PHE A 900 17.77 -4.14 14.84
C PHE A 900 19.03 -4.92 14.47
N TYR A 901 20.10 -4.22 14.07
CA TYR A 901 21.37 -4.84 13.69
C TYR A 901 21.92 -5.75 14.79
N VAL A 902 21.83 -5.36 16.07
CA VAL A 902 22.25 -6.18 17.23
C VAL A 902 21.53 -7.52 17.29
N GLY A 903 20.29 -7.60 16.81
CA GLY A 903 19.50 -8.83 16.77
C GLY A 903 19.86 -9.78 15.62
N THR A 904 20.67 -9.33 14.65
CA THR A 904 21.00 -10.10 13.44
C THR A 904 22.19 -11.02 13.63
N ASP A 905 22.24 -12.12 12.85
CA ASP A 905 23.41 -13.00 12.77
C ASP A 905 24.67 -12.26 12.30
N ALA A 906 24.51 -11.20 11.49
CA ALA A 906 25.62 -10.40 10.96
C ALA A 906 26.37 -9.64 12.07
N CYS A 907 25.70 -9.28 13.17
CA CYS A 907 26.36 -8.60 14.28
C CYS A 907 27.40 -9.47 14.98
N ALA A 908 27.29 -10.80 14.89
CA ALA A 908 28.23 -11.74 15.49
C ALA A 908 29.67 -11.60 14.94
N GLU A 909 29.83 -10.99 13.77
CA GLU A 909 31.14 -10.70 13.15
C GLU A 909 31.65 -9.28 13.46
N THR A 910 30.87 -8.45 14.16
CA THR A 910 31.18 -7.05 14.48
C THR A 910 31.13 -6.77 15.98
N PHE A 911 30.28 -5.85 16.47
CA PHE A 911 30.28 -5.47 17.88
C PHE A 911 29.57 -6.47 18.81
N CYS A 912 28.78 -7.41 18.27
CA CYS A 912 28.32 -8.60 19.02
C CYS A 912 29.37 -9.71 19.08
N ASN A 913 30.55 -9.50 18.46
CA ASN A 913 31.68 -10.41 18.61
C ASN A 913 32.39 -10.21 19.96
N GLU A 914 32.87 -11.30 20.54
CA GLU A 914 33.59 -11.29 21.82
C GLU A 914 34.98 -10.64 21.77
N ASN A 915 35.55 -10.46 20.57
CA ASN A 915 36.77 -9.67 20.36
C ASN A 915 36.49 -8.16 20.28
N PHE A 916 35.21 -7.78 20.21
CA PHE A 916 34.75 -6.39 20.23
C PHE A 916 34.06 -6.12 21.57
N TYR A 917 32.75 -5.85 21.61
CA TYR A 917 32.03 -5.47 22.82
C TYR A 917 31.10 -6.56 23.35
N ASP A 918 30.91 -7.65 22.61
CA ASP A 918 30.08 -8.81 22.99
C ASP A 918 28.64 -8.42 23.36
N TRP A 919 28.05 -7.50 22.59
CA TRP A 919 26.65 -7.10 22.79
C TRP A 919 25.73 -8.30 22.52
N THR A 920 24.74 -8.47 23.39
CA THR A 920 23.68 -9.48 23.21
C THR A 920 22.31 -8.85 22.98
N ALA A 921 22.18 -7.57 23.34
CA ALA A 921 21.04 -6.71 23.06
C ALA A 921 21.48 -5.25 23.21
N ALA A 922 20.60 -4.31 22.85
CA ALA A 922 20.77 -2.89 23.07
C ALA A 922 19.45 -2.30 23.58
N GLY A 923 19.53 -1.38 24.55
CA GLY A 923 18.37 -0.74 25.15
C GLY A 923 18.55 0.76 25.28
N PRO A 924 17.46 1.52 25.42
CA PRO A 924 17.54 2.96 25.59
C PRO A 924 18.27 3.32 26.90
N ILE A 925 19.07 4.38 26.86
CA ILE A 925 19.71 4.94 28.04
C ILE A 925 19.55 6.46 28.04
N ALA A 926 19.19 7.02 29.20
CA ALA A 926 18.93 8.44 29.35
C ALA A 926 20.09 9.13 30.09
N ASP A 927 20.11 10.46 30.02
CA ASP A 927 21.16 11.26 30.64
C ASP A 927 21.27 11.05 32.16
N GLU A 928 20.13 10.86 32.83
CA GLU A 928 20.05 10.70 34.28
C GLU A 928 20.72 9.41 34.77
N ASN A 929 20.88 8.41 33.90
CA ASN A 929 21.60 7.18 34.23
C ASN A 929 23.07 7.46 34.58
N PHE A 930 23.62 8.58 34.14
CA PHE A 930 25.02 8.96 34.32
C PHE A 930 25.27 9.91 35.51
N ASP A 931 24.24 10.26 36.29
CA ASP A 931 24.38 11.17 37.44
C ASP A 931 25.34 10.64 38.51
N GLY A 932 25.37 9.32 38.73
CA GLY A 932 26.34 8.70 39.63
C GLY A 932 27.78 8.92 39.18
N VAL A 933 28.02 8.87 37.87
CA VAL A 933 29.34 9.11 37.27
C VAL A 933 29.74 10.58 37.39
N ARG A 934 28.80 11.52 37.15
CA ARG A 934 29.02 12.97 37.37
C ARG A 934 29.45 13.27 38.80
N LEU A 935 28.76 12.69 39.79
CA LEU A 935 29.08 12.89 41.21
C LEU A 935 30.48 12.35 41.53
N LEU A 936 30.84 11.21 40.96
CA LEU A 936 32.14 10.58 41.16
C LEU A 936 33.26 11.43 40.55
N MET A 937 33.10 11.89 39.32
CA MET A 937 34.04 12.78 38.65
C MET A 937 34.24 14.08 39.43
N ALA A 938 33.15 14.70 39.90
CA ALA A 938 33.21 15.90 40.73
C ALA A 938 33.96 15.67 42.05
N ALA A 939 33.78 14.52 42.69
CA ALA A 939 34.49 14.16 43.92
C ALA A 939 35.99 13.95 43.68
N GLN A 940 36.35 13.40 42.52
CA GLN A 940 37.75 13.21 42.09
C GLN A 940 38.37 14.48 41.49
N GLY A 941 37.58 15.54 41.29
CA GLY A 941 38.04 16.77 40.64
C GLY A 941 38.42 16.58 39.17
N ILE A 942 37.88 15.54 38.52
CA ILE A 942 38.19 15.23 37.13
C ILE A 942 37.38 16.12 36.19
N THR A 943 38.08 16.72 35.26
CA THR A 943 37.60 17.57 34.17
C THR A 943 38.34 17.17 32.90
N LEU A 944 37.92 17.68 31.75
CA LEU A 944 38.63 17.45 30.50
C LEU A 944 40.07 18.03 30.54
N GLU A 945 40.28 19.12 31.27
CA GLU A 945 41.58 19.82 31.32
C GLU A 945 42.64 19.09 32.16
N ASN A 946 42.24 18.18 33.04
CA ASN A 946 43.14 17.48 33.97
C ASN A 946 42.94 15.96 33.98
N ILE A 947 42.31 15.40 32.95
CA ILE A 947 42.15 13.96 32.81
C ILE A 947 43.53 13.29 32.71
N GLY A 948 43.82 12.37 33.64
CA GLY A 948 45.12 11.68 33.71
C GLY A 948 46.24 12.43 34.47
N GLU A 949 46.02 13.66 34.96
CA GLU A 949 46.91 14.35 35.90
C GLU A 949 46.75 13.82 37.34
#